data_AF-A0A831X207-F1
#
_entry.id   AF-A0A831X207-F1
#
_cell.length_a   1.000
_cell.length_b   1.000
_cell.length_c   1.000
_cell.angle_alpha   90.00
_cell.angle_beta   90.00
_cell.angle_gamma   90.00
#
_symmetry.space_group_name_H-M   'P 1'
#
loop_
_entity.id
_entity.type
_entity.pdbx_description
1 polymer ?
#
loop_
_entity_poly.entity_id
_entity_poly.type
_entity_poly.pdbx_seq_one_letter_code
_entity_poly.pdbx_strand_id
1 'polypeptide(L)'
;MPDSHHEEIAKMDWDTFEERLRATTRRVTRGPSDEKALREYFGDEEYEALQRLAEHARLVRSRAPALGNVVLLHGIMGSNLVTTESDGDQDLVWVNLFRLALGQLERLKLAPDGSSDNDHNFKVDVGALDKRTYSRAILWLRARWNIQPFAYDWRKDIDTASNDLASFIRGKFGDQPVHLVAHSMGGLVSRNFIRLHRELWEKISDAGGSRGGRLIMLGTPNFGSFAIPQVMTGVETLVRWLSRIDLDHSLSEILEIINTFVGSYQMLPAPNRIPASTQPIYRRETWGKFPVSETHLSRAFQFHYDLEKEQTVDPERMIYIAGCGRETISGLKILSQGEFDYTVTYNGDGRVPHELGLLKDVPTYYVDESHGDLPRNEKVLAAVDELLERGRTFVLPDRPIVVRAIYADGAPWRRSIAEQQIGIELEDIAKRARQRQARSDEVRLAEEAITRAMMGPCKVIKKLPQPEKKKERRKQAERLPLCIEVVHGDITQVKSPVAVVGHYKGVVPVSAEGAIDEAIGYWISHAGKFGMIGADLGELFFIPITRNQIAAKAVLLAGMGESGRFTRDDLRYLMMNVAYAISALGLDRFATVLIGSGEGNLTKERAIRGMLDGICDALRRLPGRDLLKQITLVEYLDEHYENIRQILKKLKDEKSIADLDLDLASRKLPPAKRKRGPERRPPDLPAESLPGTRITIERDGDTFLFSALHETAVIPVRRVEVQSFFASEASERLMLTRTREEQEKYGRLLHTYLIPEDFHRLVDTVDSLTLILDRSTASFPWEMVCFKSLRGMAVFGTDLKLTRQFRTMLSSAPGLAPPLNRSLKILVIADPAPEPELQLPGARQEGREVVRVLNQFKQSGNLEIEIADRIGAIECDPVEILALILNEEFDIVHFAGHGIFNEKDPSHSGWIFGKNCILSAREIFRARRVPRLVFANACFSAVVREGKATAAEDSKQQLAGLAEAFFERGIENYIGTGWPVEDSPAVKFATVFYQEALAGETLGDSLSTARKEILDNGPTWGAYQHYGQVNARLIARE
;
A
#
# COMPACT_ATOMS: atom_id res chain seq x y z
N MET A 1 9.22 41.75 5.02
CA MET A 1 10.09 41.33 3.89
C MET A 1 10.59 39.92 4.15
N PRO A 2 9.75 38.88 4.00
CA PRO A 2 10.18 37.49 4.20
C PRO A 2 10.97 36.90 3.01
N ASP A 3 10.88 37.46 1.80
CA ASP A 3 11.55 36.92 0.60
C ASP A 3 13.07 37.19 0.52
N SER A 4 13.58 38.23 1.18
CA SER A 4 14.97 38.68 0.95
C SER A 4 16.04 37.70 1.46
N HIS A 5 15.78 37.03 2.59
CA HIS A 5 16.77 36.10 3.18
C HIS A 5 16.84 34.76 2.44
N HIS A 6 15.71 34.33 1.86
CA HIS A 6 15.68 33.10 1.08
C HIS A 6 16.49 33.26 -0.20
N GLU A 7 16.26 34.34 -0.96
CA GLU A 7 17.02 34.63 -2.17
C GLU A 7 18.51 34.85 -1.86
N GLU A 8 18.84 35.50 -0.75
CA GLU A 8 20.22 35.67 -0.28
C GLU A 8 20.89 34.30 -0.07
N ILE A 9 20.25 33.37 0.64
CA ILE A 9 20.77 32.02 0.88
C ILE A 9 20.88 31.24 -0.43
N ALA A 10 19.86 31.30 -1.28
CA ALA A 10 19.84 30.60 -2.57
C ALA A 10 20.98 31.06 -3.49
N LYS A 11 21.28 32.36 -3.54
CA LYS A 11 22.35 32.97 -4.36
C LYS A 11 23.74 32.91 -3.71
N MET A 12 23.83 32.66 -2.40
CA MET A 12 25.10 32.62 -1.65
C MET A 12 26.11 31.64 -2.25
N ASP A 13 27.39 32.02 -2.31
CA ASP A 13 28.44 31.10 -2.70
C ASP A 13 28.68 30.02 -1.63
N TRP A 14 29.24 28.89 -2.04
CA TRP A 14 29.38 27.71 -1.18
C TRP A 14 30.37 27.87 -0.04
N ASP A 15 31.36 28.76 -0.18
CA ASP A 15 32.37 28.98 0.85
C ASP A 15 31.83 29.89 1.96
N THR A 16 31.17 30.98 1.58
CA THR A 16 30.39 31.83 2.50
C THR A 16 29.30 31.01 3.19
N PHE A 17 28.60 30.13 2.46
CA PHE A 17 27.58 29.26 3.04
C PHE A 17 28.15 28.35 4.14
N GLU A 18 29.28 27.68 3.86
CA GLU A 18 29.94 26.83 4.84
C GLU A 18 30.45 27.66 6.04
N GLU A 19 30.97 28.87 5.81
CA GLU A 19 31.37 29.80 6.88
C GLU A 19 30.21 30.20 7.79
N ARG A 20 29.03 30.51 7.23
CA ARG A 20 27.83 30.85 8.01
C ARG A 20 27.31 29.68 8.86
N LEU A 21 27.57 28.44 8.47
CA LEU A 21 27.25 27.25 9.28
C LEU A 21 28.20 27.06 10.48
N ARG A 22 29.46 27.53 10.38
CA ARG A 22 30.54 27.27 11.35
C ARG A 22 30.56 28.18 12.60
N ALA A 23 29.90 29.34 12.57
CA ALA A 23 30.19 30.43 13.50
C ALA A 23 29.53 30.30 14.89
N THR A 24 30.10 29.45 15.77
CA THR A 24 29.75 29.39 17.20
C THR A 24 30.94 29.58 18.15
N THR A 25 32.18 29.71 17.65
CA THR A 25 33.37 29.81 18.51
C THR A 25 34.29 30.98 18.15
N ARG A 26 34.12 32.06 18.94
CA ARG A 26 35.04 33.19 19.18
C ARG A 26 35.37 34.11 17.98
N ARG A 27 34.99 35.40 18.17
CA ARG A 27 35.44 36.65 17.51
C ARG A 27 34.70 37.20 16.29
N VAL A 28 33.60 36.61 15.84
CA VAL A 28 32.63 37.35 15.00
C VAL A 28 31.30 37.38 15.74
N THR A 29 30.87 38.57 16.16
CA THR A 29 29.55 38.82 16.74
C THR A 29 28.49 38.40 15.72
N ARG A 30 27.80 37.27 15.97
CA ARG A 30 26.63 36.87 15.20
C ARG A 30 25.54 37.91 15.45
N GLY A 31 24.95 38.47 14.41
CA GLY A 31 23.60 38.99 14.53
C GLY A 31 22.68 37.78 14.78
N PRO A 32 21.77 37.79 15.77
CA PRO A 32 20.76 36.72 15.97
C PRO A 32 19.92 36.39 14.71
N SER A 33 20.01 37.23 13.68
CA SER A 33 19.29 37.15 12.40
C SER A 33 19.79 36.04 11.46
N ASP A 34 21.10 35.75 11.42
CA ASP A 34 21.66 34.87 10.36
C ASP A 34 21.42 33.37 10.64
N GLU A 35 21.49 32.95 11.91
CA GLU A 35 21.12 31.58 12.29
C GLU A 35 19.66 31.31 11.98
N LYS A 36 18.82 32.28 12.36
CA LYS A 36 17.38 32.21 12.20
C LYS A 36 17.01 32.07 10.72
N ALA A 37 17.66 32.83 9.83
CA ALA A 37 17.45 32.72 8.38
C ALA A 37 17.82 31.33 7.83
N LEU A 38 18.95 30.74 8.25
CA LEU A 38 19.34 29.40 7.81
C LEU A 38 18.41 28.30 8.36
N ARG A 39 18.01 28.39 9.63
CA ARG A 39 17.01 27.48 10.22
C ARG A 39 15.65 27.61 9.55
N GLU A 40 15.24 28.82 9.17
CA GLU A 40 14.02 29.04 8.39
C GLU A 40 14.13 28.46 6.98
N TYR A 41 15.31 28.48 6.33
CA TYR A 41 15.52 27.97 4.97
C TYR A 41 15.63 26.44 4.88
N PHE A 42 16.27 25.78 5.85
CA PHE A 42 16.50 24.33 5.86
C PHE A 42 15.56 23.56 6.80
N GLY A 43 15.00 24.21 7.81
CA GLY A 43 14.43 23.56 8.99
C GLY A 43 15.51 23.22 10.04
N ASP A 44 15.08 23.04 11.29
CA ASP A 44 16.00 22.86 12.42
C ASP A 44 16.87 21.59 12.31
N GLU A 45 16.24 20.45 12.01
CA GLU A 45 16.93 19.15 11.93
C GLU A 45 18.01 19.15 10.82
N GLU A 46 17.67 19.66 9.65
CA GLU A 46 18.59 19.72 8.50
C GLU A 46 19.70 20.74 8.74
N TYR A 47 19.38 21.93 9.28
CA TYR A 47 20.39 22.92 9.66
C TYR A 47 21.43 22.34 10.62
N GLU A 48 21.00 21.62 11.65
CA GLU A 48 21.90 20.98 12.62
C GLU A 48 22.75 19.88 11.98
N ALA A 49 22.20 19.11 11.04
CA ALA A 49 22.97 18.12 10.28
C ALA A 49 24.05 18.79 9.41
N LEU A 50 23.70 19.86 8.69
CA LEU A 50 24.64 20.62 7.86
C LEU A 50 25.72 21.31 8.70
N GLN A 51 25.37 21.83 9.87
CA GLN A 51 26.33 22.41 10.80
C GLN A 51 27.37 21.36 11.26
N ARG A 52 26.91 20.17 11.67
CA ARG A 52 27.81 19.06 12.03
C ARG A 52 28.73 18.65 10.88
N LEU A 53 28.20 18.56 9.66
CA LEU A 53 28.99 18.23 8.47
C LEU A 53 30.04 19.31 8.16
N ALA A 54 29.69 20.58 8.25
CA ALA A 54 30.63 21.70 8.04
C ALA A 54 31.74 21.72 9.10
N GLU A 55 31.43 21.45 10.37
CA GLU A 55 32.42 21.32 11.43
C GLU A 55 33.34 20.11 11.21
N HIS A 56 32.76 18.96 10.86
CA HIS A 56 33.51 17.75 10.54
C HIS A 56 34.47 17.98 9.36
N ALA A 57 33.97 18.55 8.25
CA ALA A 57 34.78 18.82 7.07
C ALA A 57 35.97 19.72 7.39
N ARG A 58 35.77 20.74 8.25
CA ARG A 58 36.86 21.60 8.74
C ARG A 58 37.90 20.82 9.54
N LEU A 59 37.47 20.00 10.49
CA LEU A 59 38.35 19.23 11.37
C LEU A 59 39.18 18.21 10.59
N VAL A 60 38.61 17.59 9.56
CA VAL A 60 39.33 16.64 8.70
C VAL A 60 40.34 17.40 7.83
N ARG A 61 39.93 18.50 7.18
CA ARG A 61 40.82 19.34 6.36
C ARG A 61 41.96 19.98 7.15
N SER A 62 41.78 20.25 8.44
CA SER A 62 42.88 20.77 9.28
C SER A 62 43.92 19.69 9.61
N ARG A 63 43.60 18.41 9.44
CA ARG A 63 44.47 17.27 9.76
C ARG A 63 45.15 16.66 8.54
N ALA A 64 44.51 16.70 7.38
CA ALA A 64 45.02 16.11 6.15
C ALA A 64 44.63 16.95 4.91
N PRO A 65 45.47 16.99 3.87
CA PRO A 65 45.11 17.62 2.59
C PRO A 65 44.01 16.82 1.87
N ALA A 66 43.34 17.46 0.92
CA ALA A 66 42.35 16.80 0.07
C ALA A 66 42.98 15.69 -0.78
N LEU A 67 42.24 14.59 -0.98
CA LEU A 67 42.69 13.41 -1.73
C LEU A 67 42.77 13.64 -3.23
N GLY A 68 41.86 14.45 -3.77
CA GLY A 68 41.77 14.75 -5.19
C GLY A 68 40.68 15.78 -5.49
N ASN A 69 40.45 16.02 -6.77
CA ASN A 69 39.45 16.97 -7.25
C ASN A 69 38.16 16.23 -7.64
N VAL A 70 37.01 16.80 -7.30
CA VAL A 70 35.70 16.24 -7.64
C VAL A 70 34.83 17.36 -8.22
N VAL A 71 34.17 17.10 -9.35
CA VAL A 71 33.12 17.97 -9.87
C VAL A 71 31.77 17.32 -9.61
N LEU A 72 30.87 18.05 -8.96
CA LEU A 72 29.50 17.60 -8.69
C LEU A 72 28.52 18.21 -9.70
N LEU A 73 27.85 17.36 -10.46
CA LEU A 73 26.84 17.75 -11.44
C LEU A 73 25.44 17.45 -10.91
N HIS A 74 24.56 18.44 -11.01
CA HIS A 74 23.18 18.29 -10.59
C HIS A 74 22.30 17.61 -11.65
N GLY A 75 21.12 17.17 -11.23
CA GLY A 75 20.07 16.62 -12.08
C GLY A 75 19.20 17.69 -12.72
N ILE A 76 18.15 17.28 -13.42
CA ILE A 76 17.16 18.22 -13.95
C ILE A 76 16.56 19.05 -12.81
N MET A 77 16.41 20.36 -13.02
CA MET A 77 15.91 21.31 -11.99
C MET A 77 16.77 21.44 -10.72
N GLY A 78 18.02 20.95 -10.75
CA GLY A 78 18.92 20.95 -9.59
C GLY A 78 19.76 22.22 -9.39
N SER A 79 19.64 23.21 -10.29
CA SER A 79 20.23 24.55 -10.16
C SER A 79 19.14 25.61 -10.14
N ASN A 80 19.42 26.69 -9.41
CA ASN A 80 18.58 27.86 -9.41
C ASN A 80 18.64 28.58 -10.76
N LEU A 81 17.53 29.16 -11.20
CA LEU A 81 17.50 30.02 -12.39
C LEU A 81 17.11 31.44 -11.99
N VAL A 82 17.90 32.41 -12.45
CA VAL A 82 17.76 33.82 -12.15
C VAL A 82 17.50 34.56 -13.46
N THR A 83 16.54 35.47 -13.49
CA THR A 83 16.34 36.37 -14.63
C THR A 83 17.04 37.70 -14.36
N THR A 84 17.91 38.12 -15.28
CA THR A 84 18.59 39.41 -15.25
C THR A 84 17.92 40.35 -16.25
N GLU A 85 17.35 41.46 -15.78
CA GLU A 85 16.75 42.50 -16.62
C GLU A 85 17.82 43.42 -17.27
N SER A 86 17.39 44.24 -18.24
CA SER A 86 18.28 45.11 -19.01
C SER A 86 19.02 46.17 -18.17
N ASP A 87 18.49 46.52 -17.01
CA ASP A 87 19.08 47.45 -16.03
C ASP A 87 20.02 46.75 -15.02
N GLY A 88 20.13 45.42 -15.11
CA GLY A 88 20.96 44.57 -14.25
C GLY A 88 20.26 44.03 -13.01
N ASP A 89 18.96 44.27 -12.80
CA ASP A 89 18.24 43.69 -11.66
C ASP A 89 18.05 42.16 -11.84
N GLN A 90 18.13 41.42 -10.72
CA GLN A 90 18.20 39.95 -10.73
C GLN A 90 17.14 39.31 -9.86
N ASP A 91 16.21 38.60 -10.49
CA ASP A 91 15.11 37.90 -9.82
C ASP A 91 15.33 36.38 -9.79
N LEU A 92 15.24 35.75 -8.61
CA LEU A 92 15.25 34.29 -8.49
C LEU A 92 13.89 33.72 -8.93
N VAL A 93 13.84 33.05 -10.08
CA VAL A 93 12.60 32.47 -10.61
C VAL A 93 12.43 31.00 -10.19
N TRP A 94 13.51 30.21 -10.24
CA TRP A 94 13.47 28.79 -9.90
C TRP A 94 14.44 28.45 -8.76
N VAL A 95 14.03 27.85 -7.63
CA VAL A 95 12.63 27.66 -7.15
C VAL A 95 12.28 28.78 -6.18
N ASN A 96 11.28 29.60 -6.54
CA ASN A 96 10.72 30.63 -5.67
C ASN A 96 9.18 30.59 -5.74
N LEU A 97 8.52 30.17 -4.66
CA LEU A 97 7.06 29.98 -4.65
C LEU A 97 6.30 31.29 -4.89
N PHE A 98 6.80 32.40 -4.36
CA PHE A 98 6.16 33.71 -4.55
C PHE A 98 6.16 34.11 -6.03
N ARG A 99 7.28 33.92 -6.73
CA ARG A 99 7.39 34.20 -8.17
C ARG A 99 6.56 33.23 -9.01
N LEU A 100 6.56 31.94 -8.67
CA LEU A 100 5.70 30.95 -9.32
C LEU A 100 4.21 31.30 -9.15
N ALA A 101 3.79 31.74 -7.96
CA ALA A 101 2.41 32.16 -7.70
C ALA A 101 1.99 33.45 -8.42
N LEU A 102 2.95 34.23 -8.91
CA LEU A 102 2.77 35.42 -9.75
C LEU A 102 2.83 35.12 -11.25
N GLY A 103 2.76 33.84 -11.65
CA GLY A 103 2.80 33.47 -13.06
C GLY A 103 4.18 33.58 -13.71
N GLN A 104 5.24 33.83 -12.94
CA GLN A 104 6.56 34.09 -13.53
C GLN A 104 7.26 32.84 -14.06
N LEU A 105 6.59 31.67 -14.06
CA LEU A 105 7.09 30.50 -14.76
C LEU A 105 7.26 30.78 -16.28
N GLU A 106 6.44 31.66 -16.86
CA GLU A 106 6.56 32.05 -18.27
C GLU A 106 7.94 32.61 -18.62
N ARG A 107 8.61 33.25 -17.65
CA ARG A 107 9.96 33.80 -17.82
C ARG A 107 10.99 32.72 -18.16
N LEU A 108 10.70 31.46 -17.86
CA LEU A 108 11.57 30.35 -18.19
C LEU A 108 11.34 29.80 -19.62
N LYS A 109 10.34 30.27 -20.36
CA LYS A 109 10.04 29.82 -21.71
C LYS A 109 11.23 30.05 -22.65
N LEU A 110 11.64 29.03 -23.38
CA LEU A 110 12.67 29.14 -24.42
C LEU A 110 12.03 29.49 -25.78
N ALA A 111 12.79 30.17 -26.62
CA ALA A 111 12.44 30.39 -28.01
C ALA A 111 12.35 29.05 -28.77
N PRO A 112 11.71 28.99 -29.95
CA PRO A 112 11.58 27.76 -30.73
C PRO A 112 12.91 27.09 -31.13
N ASP A 113 14.04 27.81 -31.06
CA ASP A 113 15.37 27.26 -31.28
C ASP A 113 15.89 26.40 -30.12
N GLY A 114 15.23 26.48 -28.95
CA GLY A 114 15.58 25.74 -27.75
C GLY A 114 16.90 26.17 -27.09
N SER A 115 17.49 27.27 -27.53
CA SER A 115 18.80 27.77 -27.07
C SER A 115 18.75 29.19 -26.52
N SER A 116 17.86 30.02 -27.07
CA SER A 116 17.62 31.40 -26.67
C SER A 116 16.41 31.50 -25.73
N ASP A 117 16.40 32.47 -24.82
CA ASP A 117 15.22 32.77 -24.01
C ASP A 117 14.13 33.40 -24.90
N ASN A 118 12.85 33.12 -24.62
CA ASN A 118 11.73 33.58 -25.47
C ASN A 118 11.46 35.09 -25.34
N ASP A 119 11.60 35.63 -24.13
CA ASP A 119 11.50 37.07 -23.89
C ASP A 119 12.89 37.71 -24.01
N HIS A 120 13.00 38.79 -24.78
CA HIS A 120 14.26 39.51 -25.00
C HIS A 120 14.53 40.59 -23.94
N ASN A 121 13.57 40.89 -23.05
CA ASN A 121 13.70 41.93 -22.03
C ASN A 121 14.60 41.52 -20.86
N PHE A 122 14.72 40.20 -20.62
CA PHE A 122 15.56 39.63 -19.59
C PHE A 122 16.27 38.38 -20.10
N LYS A 123 17.43 38.10 -19.52
CA LYS A 123 18.23 36.90 -19.79
C LYS A 123 18.09 35.94 -18.62
N VAL A 124 17.95 34.65 -18.88
CA VAL A 124 18.01 33.65 -17.80
C VAL A 124 19.46 33.22 -17.59
N ASP A 125 19.96 33.47 -16.38
CA ASP A 125 21.27 33.07 -15.90
C ASP A 125 21.18 31.90 -14.92
N VAL A 126 22.21 31.08 -14.92
CA VAL A 126 22.33 29.92 -14.04
C VAL A 126 22.86 30.36 -12.68
N GLY A 127 22.10 30.10 -11.63
CA GLY A 127 22.50 30.33 -10.24
C GLY A 127 23.30 29.17 -9.65
N ALA A 128 23.44 29.17 -8.31
CA ALA A 128 24.05 28.05 -7.60
C ALA A 128 23.18 26.77 -7.70
N LEU A 129 23.80 25.61 -7.46
CA LEU A 129 23.06 24.37 -7.17
C LEU A 129 22.07 24.61 -6.02
N ASP A 130 20.91 23.99 -6.09
CA ASP A 130 19.93 24.07 -5.01
C ASP A 130 20.54 23.57 -3.70
N LYS A 131 20.59 24.47 -2.72
CA LYS A 131 21.19 24.17 -1.43
C LYS A 131 20.39 23.14 -0.65
N ARG A 132 19.07 23.08 -0.81
CA ARG A 132 18.24 22.10 -0.07
C ARG A 132 18.55 20.66 -0.49
N THR A 133 18.89 20.47 -1.76
CA THR A 133 19.20 19.15 -2.33
C THR A 133 20.67 18.76 -2.14
N TYR A 134 21.61 19.67 -2.44
CA TYR A 134 23.02 19.29 -2.61
C TYR A 134 23.95 19.63 -1.45
N SER A 135 23.50 20.38 -0.42
CA SER A 135 24.38 20.79 0.68
C SER A 135 25.00 19.62 1.43
N ARG A 136 24.25 18.53 1.67
CA ARG A 136 24.78 17.32 2.32
C ARG A 136 25.92 16.71 1.52
N ALA A 137 25.71 16.43 0.23
CA ALA A 137 26.74 15.86 -0.64
C ALA A 137 28.00 16.74 -0.69
N ILE A 138 27.82 18.05 -0.85
CA ILE A 138 28.92 19.00 -0.93
C ILE A 138 29.71 19.03 0.38
N LEU A 139 29.05 19.24 1.53
CA LEU A 139 29.74 19.32 2.82
C LEU A 139 30.39 17.99 3.21
N TRP A 140 29.74 16.85 2.91
CA TRP A 140 30.30 15.53 3.16
C TRP A 140 31.59 15.31 2.39
N LEU A 141 31.55 15.49 1.06
CA LEU A 141 32.72 15.28 0.21
C LEU A 141 33.80 16.33 0.44
N ARG A 142 33.43 17.57 0.82
CA ARG A 142 34.39 18.61 1.23
C ARG A 142 35.32 18.13 2.33
N ALA A 143 34.90 17.22 3.21
CA ALA A 143 35.76 16.73 4.29
C ALA A 143 37.09 16.13 3.78
N ARG A 144 37.06 15.41 2.65
CA ARG A 144 38.23 14.68 2.11
C ARG A 144 38.61 15.07 0.69
N TRP A 145 37.76 15.78 -0.04
CA TRP A 145 37.94 16.11 -1.46
C TRP A 145 37.87 17.62 -1.72
N ASN A 146 38.54 18.06 -2.78
CA ASN A 146 38.35 19.38 -3.36
C ASN A 146 37.16 19.35 -4.32
N ILE A 147 35.96 19.48 -3.76
CA ILE A 147 34.71 19.44 -4.52
C ILE A 147 34.33 20.82 -5.10
N GLN A 148 33.99 20.82 -6.38
CA GLN A 148 33.55 21.99 -7.13
C GLN A 148 32.17 21.71 -7.74
N PRO A 149 31.11 22.36 -7.23
CA PRO A 149 29.78 22.27 -7.82
C PRO A 149 29.77 22.87 -9.23
N PHE A 150 29.18 22.17 -10.19
CA PHE A 150 29.00 22.65 -11.56
C PHE A 150 27.51 22.81 -11.86
N ALA A 151 27.08 24.07 -11.95
CA ALA A 151 25.71 24.45 -12.31
C ALA A 151 25.61 24.68 -13.80
N TYR A 152 24.53 24.20 -14.42
CA TYR A 152 24.23 24.44 -15.84
C TYR A 152 22.73 24.66 -16.04
N ASP A 153 22.36 25.22 -17.19
CA ASP A 153 20.96 25.45 -17.55
C ASP A 153 20.32 24.14 -18.02
N TRP A 154 19.52 23.54 -17.14
CA TRP A 154 18.88 22.25 -17.37
C TRP A 154 17.73 22.30 -18.40
N ARG A 155 17.33 23.49 -18.85
CA ARG A 155 16.28 23.66 -19.88
C ARG A 155 16.82 23.44 -21.29
N LYS A 156 18.09 23.79 -21.52
CA LYS A 156 18.73 23.85 -22.83
C LYS A 156 19.32 22.49 -23.24
N ASP A 157 19.83 22.42 -24.47
CA ASP A 157 20.44 21.20 -25.03
C ASP A 157 21.64 20.72 -24.19
N ILE A 158 21.68 19.42 -23.90
CA ILE A 158 22.74 18.76 -23.13
C ILE A 158 24.14 18.95 -23.75
N ASP A 159 24.27 19.14 -25.07
CA ASP A 159 25.55 19.46 -25.71
C ASP A 159 26.13 20.77 -25.16
N THR A 160 25.29 21.77 -24.88
CA THR A 160 25.69 23.05 -24.29
C THR A 160 26.28 22.80 -22.89
N ALA A 161 25.54 22.08 -22.04
CA ALA A 161 26.00 21.76 -20.69
C ALA A 161 27.30 20.93 -20.68
N SER A 162 27.47 20.01 -21.64
CA SER A 162 28.70 19.22 -21.78
C SER A 162 29.91 20.05 -22.25
N ASN A 163 29.69 21.02 -23.15
CA ASN A 163 30.71 21.97 -23.57
C ASN A 163 31.11 22.92 -22.44
N ASP A 164 30.13 23.39 -21.66
CA ASP A 164 30.35 24.22 -20.48
C ASP A 164 31.11 23.45 -19.41
N LEU A 165 30.81 22.16 -19.20
CA LEU A 165 31.55 21.29 -18.29
C LEU A 165 33.01 21.17 -18.72
N ALA A 166 33.27 20.95 -20.01
CA ALA A 166 34.64 20.87 -20.53
C ALA A 166 35.40 22.18 -20.32
N SER A 167 34.75 23.32 -20.57
CA SER A 167 35.32 24.65 -20.35
C SER A 167 35.59 24.91 -18.87
N PHE A 168 34.68 24.51 -17.99
CA PHE A 168 34.83 24.59 -16.54
C PHE A 168 36.01 23.76 -16.05
N ILE A 169 36.14 22.51 -16.52
CA ILE A 169 37.24 21.63 -16.14
C ILE A 169 38.59 22.22 -16.57
N ARG A 170 38.72 22.64 -17.85
CA ARG A 170 39.94 23.25 -18.38
C ARG A 170 40.32 24.52 -17.61
N GLY A 171 39.35 25.40 -17.37
CA GLY A 171 39.58 26.68 -16.70
C GLY A 171 39.92 26.54 -15.22
N LYS A 172 39.30 25.59 -14.52
CA LYS A 172 39.42 25.47 -13.07
C LYS A 172 40.54 24.53 -12.61
N PHE A 173 40.82 23.48 -13.37
CA PHE A 173 41.78 22.44 -12.99
C PHE A 173 42.96 22.30 -13.94
N GLY A 174 42.90 22.84 -15.16
CA GLY A 174 43.95 22.65 -16.16
C GLY A 174 44.16 21.16 -16.47
N ASP A 175 45.41 20.70 -16.30
CA ASP A 175 45.80 19.29 -16.48
C ASP A 175 45.73 18.46 -15.18
N GLN A 176 45.16 19.00 -14.09
CA GLN A 176 45.00 18.23 -12.86
C GLN A 176 43.95 17.12 -13.02
N PRO A 177 44.11 15.97 -12.36
CA PRO A 177 43.14 14.89 -12.41
C PRO A 177 41.85 15.28 -11.66
N VAL A 178 40.70 14.86 -12.20
CA VAL A 178 39.35 15.21 -11.70
C VAL A 178 38.41 14.01 -11.77
N HIS A 179 37.68 13.75 -10.69
CA HIS A 179 36.53 12.84 -10.67
C HIS A 179 35.23 13.58 -10.97
N LEU A 180 34.24 12.89 -11.52
CA LEU A 180 32.88 13.38 -11.72
C LEU A 180 31.91 12.62 -10.81
N VAL A 181 31.09 13.33 -10.06
CA VAL A 181 29.93 12.77 -9.35
C VAL A 181 28.69 13.43 -9.94
N ALA A 182 27.78 12.64 -10.47
CA ALA A 182 26.71 13.15 -11.31
C ALA A 182 25.36 12.59 -10.88
N HIS A 183 24.43 13.47 -10.49
CA HIS A 183 23.07 13.09 -10.12
C HIS A 183 22.13 13.17 -11.33
N SER A 184 21.33 12.13 -11.57
CA SER A 184 20.25 12.13 -12.56
C SER A 184 20.75 12.60 -13.94
N MET A 185 20.15 13.64 -14.53
CA MET A 185 20.53 14.25 -15.83
C MET A 185 22.01 14.66 -15.92
N GLY A 186 22.67 15.01 -14.79
CA GLY A 186 24.10 15.32 -14.78
C GLY A 186 24.97 14.16 -15.27
N GLY A 187 24.50 12.91 -15.12
CA GLY A 187 25.21 11.75 -15.67
C GLY A 187 25.12 11.66 -17.19
N LEU A 188 24.00 12.09 -17.78
CA LEU A 188 23.88 12.25 -19.25
C LEU A 188 24.78 13.37 -19.75
N VAL A 189 24.85 14.50 -19.05
CA VAL A 189 25.81 15.58 -19.34
C VAL A 189 27.25 15.06 -19.30
N SER A 190 27.58 14.21 -18.31
CA SER A 190 28.91 13.61 -18.16
C SER A 190 29.23 12.62 -19.28
N ARG A 191 28.29 11.75 -19.67
CA ARG A 191 28.48 10.81 -20.80
C ARG A 191 28.59 11.53 -22.13
N ASN A 192 27.80 12.57 -22.34
CA ASN A 192 27.87 13.39 -23.53
C ASN A 192 29.13 14.27 -23.56
N PHE A 193 29.66 14.66 -22.40
CA PHE A 193 31.00 15.25 -22.29
C PHE A 193 32.09 14.28 -22.74
N ILE A 194 32.02 13.01 -22.37
CA ILE A 194 32.98 11.98 -22.83
C ILE A 194 32.92 11.81 -24.35
N ARG A 195 31.71 11.87 -24.92
CA ARG A 195 31.48 11.87 -26.37
C ARG A 195 32.17 13.05 -27.06
N LEU A 196 31.86 14.27 -26.63
CA LEU A 196 32.30 15.50 -27.28
C LEU A 196 33.76 15.89 -26.98
N HIS A 197 34.28 15.52 -25.81
CA HIS A 197 35.59 15.94 -25.30
C HIS A 197 36.42 14.75 -24.82
N ARG A 198 36.46 13.66 -25.60
CA ARG A 198 37.16 12.42 -25.25
C ARG A 198 38.62 12.63 -24.83
N GLU A 199 39.36 13.47 -25.55
CA GLU A 199 40.75 13.78 -25.19
C GLU A 199 40.89 14.37 -23.78
N LEU A 200 39.92 15.17 -23.34
CA LEU A 200 39.90 15.72 -22.00
C LEU A 200 39.50 14.65 -20.97
N TRP A 201 38.55 13.77 -21.28
CA TRP A 201 38.22 12.62 -20.43
C TRP A 201 39.44 11.74 -20.13
N GLU A 202 40.29 11.50 -21.13
CA GLU A 202 41.54 10.76 -20.92
C GLU A 202 42.53 11.55 -20.04
N LYS A 203 42.65 12.87 -20.25
CA LYS A 203 43.58 13.74 -19.50
C LYS A 203 43.22 13.92 -18.03
N ILE A 204 41.93 13.89 -17.67
CA ILE A 204 41.51 14.07 -16.27
C ILE A 204 41.73 12.82 -15.39
N SER A 205 42.22 11.72 -15.96
CA SER A 205 42.58 10.52 -15.22
C SER A 205 44.01 10.61 -14.69
N ASP A 206 44.25 10.06 -13.49
CA ASP A 206 45.60 9.78 -13.03
C ASP A 206 45.94 8.29 -13.15
N ALA A 207 47.24 7.95 -13.16
CA ALA A 207 47.72 6.59 -13.39
C ALA A 207 47.22 5.56 -12.36
N GLY A 208 46.90 6.01 -11.14
CA GLY A 208 46.33 5.17 -10.08
C GLY A 208 44.81 5.25 -9.95
N GLY A 209 44.14 6.12 -10.72
CA GLY A 209 42.70 6.38 -10.67
C GLY A 209 42.16 6.84 -9.31
N SER A 210 43.02 7.27 -8.38
CA SER A 210 42.65 7.60 -6.99
C SER A 210 42.48 9.10 -6.73
N ARG A 211 42.89 9.95 -7.68
CA ARG A 211 42.79 11.41 -7.55
C ARG A 211 41.94 12.05 -8.65
N GLY A 212 41.71 11.33 -9.74
CA GLY A 212 40.78 11.69 -10.80
C GLY A 212 40.51 10.56 -11.78
N GLY A 213 39.58 10.80 -12.70
CA GLY A 213 39.28 9.90 -13.79
C GLY A 213 38.06 9.00 -13.59
N ARG A 214 37.45 8.94 -12.40
CA ARG A 214 36.19 8.18 -12.19
C ARG A 214 34.94 9.03 -12.42
N LEU A 215 33.90 8.42 -12.97
CA LEU A 215 32.53 8.96 -13.05
C LEU A 215 31.60 8.11 -12.18
N ILE A 216 31.05 8.70 -11.12
CA ILE A 216 30.04 8.08 -10.26
C ILE A 216 28.68 8.68 -10.59
N MET A 217 27.78 7.84 -11.08
CA MET A 217 26.42 8.22 -11.47
C MET A 217 25.42 7.83 -10.38
N LEU A 218 24.65 8.80 -9.89
CA LEU A 218 23.59 8.60 -8.92
C LEU A 218 22.24 8.62 -9.66
N GLY A 219 21.62 7.46 -9.86
CA GLY A 219 20.29 7.36 -10.48
C GLY A 219 20.20 7.92 -11.91
N THR A 220 21.30 7.96 -12.68
CA THR A 220 21.30 8.53 -14.03
C THR A 220 20.39 7.76 -15.00
N PRO A 221 19.43 8.43 -15.69
CA PRO A 221 18.62 7.84 -16.74
C PRO A 221 19.41 7.65 -18.03
N ASN A 222 20.34 6.68 -18.02
CA ASN A 222 21.28 6.44 -19.11
C ASN A 222 20.64 6.18 -20.48
N PHE A 223 19.41 5.69 -20.48
CA PHE A 223 18.57 5.47 -21.65
C PHE A 223 17.22 6.20 -21.53
N GLY A 224 17.17 7.30 -20.78
CA GLY A 224 15.97 8.11 -20.59
C GLY A 224 15.01 7.62 -19.50
N SER A 225 13.81 8.21 -19.45
CA SER A 225 12.78 7.90 -18.47
C SER A 225 11.37 8.07 -19.03
N PHE A 226 10.46 7.16 -18.68
CA PHE A 226 9.03 7.26 -19.00
C PHE A 226 8.29 8.33 -18.19
N ALA A 227 8.94 9.01 -17.24
CA ALA A 227 8.39 10.19 -16.59
C ALA A 227 8.26 11.38 -17.57
N ILE A 228 9.16 11.50 -18.55
CA ILE A 228 9.17 12.64 -19.49
C ILE A 228 7.90 12.70 -20.35
N PRO A 229 7.38 11.59 -20.93
CA PRO A 229 6.07 11.61 -21.58
C PRO A 229 4.92 12.07 -20.69
N GLN A 230 4.95 11.77 -19.37
CA GLN A 230 3.95 12.29 -18.45
C GLN A 230 4.08 13.80 -18.22
N VAL A 231 5.32 14.33 -18.20
CA VAL A 231 5.56 15.79 -18.12
C VAL A 231 4.96 16.47 -19.34
N MET A 232 5.26 15.97 -20.54
CA MET A 232 4.82 16.57 -21.80
C MET A 232 3.30 16.57 -22.02
N THR A 233 2.59 15.62 -21.41
CA THR A 233 1.12 15.51 -21.44
C THR A 233 0.43 16.13 -20.23
N GLY A 234 1.21 16.62 -19.26
CA GLY A 234 0.69 17.16 -18.00
C GLY A 234 0.02 16.12 -17.12
N VAL A 235 0.36 14.84 -17.25
CA VAL A 235 -0.08 13.77 -16.34
C VAL A 235 0.77 13.76 -15.06
N GLU A 236 2.04 14.14 -15.18
CA GLU A 236 3.04 14.12 -14.11
C GLU A 236 2.69 15.05 -12.93
N THR A 237 3.04 14.62 -11.71
CA THR A 237 2.67 15.25 -10.44
C THR A 237 3.19 16.69 -10.28
N LEU A 238 4.46 16.97 -10.58
CA LEU A 238 5.00 18.33 -10.54
C LEU A 238 4.24 19.24 -11.51
N VAL A 239 4.04 18.84 -12.77
CA VAL A 239 3.36 19.70 -13.77
C VAL A 239 1.96 20.07 -13.30
N ARG A 240 1.28 19.14 -12.64
CA ARG A 240 -0.06 19.34 -12.06
C ARG A 240 -0.06 20.23 -10.83
N TRP A 241 1.01 20.19 -10.03
CA TRP A 241 1.18 21.12 -8.92
C TRP A 241 1.56 22.51 -9.43
N LEU A 242 2.42 22.62 -10.44
CA LEU A 242 2.74 23.89 -11.10
C LEU A 242 1.48 24.55 -11.67
N SER A 243 0.59 23.80 -12.33
CA SER A 243 -0.68 24.34 -12.84
C SER A 243 -1.68 24.75 -11.74
N ARG A 244 -1.38 24.52 -10.47
CA ARG A 244 -2.16 24.99 -9.31
C ARG A 244 -1.46 26.10 -8.54
N ILE A 245 -0.13 26.05 -8.52
CA ILE A 245 0.71 27.06 -7.87
C ILE A 245 0.76 28.32 -8.74
N ASP A 246 0.95 28.17 -10.04
CA ASP A 246 0.83 29.26 -11.00
C ASP A 246 -0.64 29.67 -11.10
N LEU A 247 -0.95 30.84 -10.54
CA LEU A 247 -2.31 31.35 -10.42
C LEU A 247 -2.76 32.15 -11.65
N ASP A 248 -1.87 32.37 -12.61
CA ASP A 248 -2.12 33.19 -13.79
C ASP A 248 -2.20 32.34 -15.07
N HIS A 249 -1.63 31.13 -15.09
CA HIS A 249 -1.65 30.22 -16.24
C HIS A 249 -2.48 28.95 -16.01
N SER A 250 -3.19 28.50 -17.04
CA SER A 250 -3.82 27.19 -17.11
C SER A 250 -2.82 26.07 -17.37
N LEU A 251 -3.21 24.81 -17.14
CA LEU A 251 -2.36 23.65 -17.47
C LEU A 251 -1.87 23.66 -18.93
N SER A 252 -2.71 24.09 -19.88
CA SER A 252 -2.31 24.13 -21.29
C SER A 252 -1.21 25.17 -21.55
N GLU A 253 -1.31 26.34 -20.93
CA GLU A 253 -0.29 27.41 -21.02
C GLU A 253 1.00 27.00 -20.31
N ILE A 254 0.91 26.32 -19.17
CA ILE A 254 2.07 25.71 -18.50
C ILE A 254 2.76 24.70 -19.42
N LEU A 255 1.99 23.87 -20.15
CA LEU A 255 2.55 22.93 -21.13
C LEU A 255 3.25 23.65 -22.29
N GLU A 256 2.75 24.81 -22.73
CA GLU A 256 3.42 25.64 -23.74
C GLU A 256 4.74 26.25 -23.27
N ILE A 257 4.97 26.33 -21.95
CA ILE A 257 6.25 26.76 -21.37
C ILE A 257 7.18 25.57 -21.26
N ILE A 258 6.80 24.52 -20.52
CA ILE A 258 7.72 23.42 -20.19
C ILE A 258 8.11 22.57 -21.40
N ASN A 259 7.24 22.48 -22.42
CA ASN A 259 7.56 21.75 -23.66
C ASN A 259 8.51 22.52 -24.59
N THR A 260 9.00 23.70 -24.19
CA THR A 260 10.13 24.38 -24.86
C THR A 260 11.50 23.87 -24.40
N PHE A 261 11.58 23.12 -23.29
CA PHE A 261 12.85 22.70 -22.68
C PHE A 261 13.47 21.51 -23.41
N VAL A 262 14.42 21.76 -24.31
CA VAL A 262 15.13 20.73 -25.10
C VAL A 262 15.76 19.65 -24.22
N GLY A 263 16.34 20.02 -23.07
CA GLY A 263 16.96 19.07 -22.15
C GLY A 263 15.99 17.97 -21.68
N SER A 264 14.69 18.30 -21.53
CA SER A 264 13.67 17.31 -21.18
C SER A 264 13.42 16.31 -22.32
N TYR A 265 13.46 16.74 -23.58
CA TYR A 265 13.30 15.85 -24.72
C TYR A 265 14.44 14.83 -24.81
N GLN A 266 15.68 15.25 -24.56
CA GLN A 266 16.86 14.37 -24.56
C GLN A 266 16.88 13.33 -23.41
N MET A 267 15.88 13.39 -22.52
CA MET A 267 15.63 12.39 -21.48
C MET A 267 14.47 11.45 -21.82
N LEU A 268 13.88 11.53 -23.03
CA LEU A 268 12.92 10.54 -23.50
C LEU A 268 13.54 9.13 -23.51
N PRO A 269 12.73 8.06 -23.36
CA PRO A 269 13.24 6.69 -23.44
C PRO A 269 13.94 6.43 -24.78
N ALA A 270 15.19 5.97 -24.73
CA ALA A 270 16.02 5.78 -25.91
C ALA A 270 15.36 4.82 -26.92
N PRO A 271 15.35 5.14 -28.23
CA PRO A 271 14.62 4.36 -29.24
C PRO A 271 14.99 2.87 -29.28
N ASN A 272 16.26 2.55 -29.02
CA ASN A 272 16.81 1.20 -29.00
C ASN A 272 16.48 0.39 -27.72
N ARG A 273 15.94 1.05 -26.69
CA ARG A 273 15.52 0.45 -25.41
C ARG A 273 14.01 0.35 -25.24
N ILE A 274 13.24 0.79 -26.24
CA ILE A 274 11.78 0.73 -26.22
C ILE A 274 11.23 -0.10 -27.38
N PRO A 275 10.05 -0.71 -27.23
CA PRO A 275 9.42 -1.47 -28.31
C PRO A 275 9.18 -0.61 -29.56
N ALA A 276 9.23 -1.23 -30.74
CA ALA A 276 8.95 -0.55 -32.02
C ALA A 276 7.56 0.11 -32.05
N SER A 277 6.57 -0.45 -31.33
CA SER A 277 5.24 0.14 -31.16
C SER A 277 5.23 1.45 -30.37
N THR A 278 6.26 1.72 -29.57
CA THR A 278 6.39 2.88 -28.69
C THR A 278 7.32 3.94 -29.30
N GLN A 279 8.22 3.58 -30.20
CA GLN A 279 9.09 4.51 -30.93
C GLN A 279 8.38 5.70 -31.63
N PRO A 280 7.10 5.61 -32.06
CA PRO A 280 6.37 6.77 -32.57
C PRO A 280 6.30 7.98 -31.61
N ILE A 281 6.62 7.84 -30.31
CA ILE A 281 6.77 9.00 -29.40
C ILE A 281 7.77 10.07 -29.91
N TYR A 282 8.67 9.73 -30.83
CA TYR A 282 9.57 10.69 -31.47
C TYR A 282 8.97 11.44 -32.68
N ARG A 283 7.66 11.28 -32.94
CA ARG A 283 6.94 11.96 -34.02
C ARG A 283 5.89 12.90 -33.45
N ARG A 284 5.78 14.12 -33.98
CA ARG A 284 4.84 15.14 -33.49
C ARG A 284 3.39 14.69 -33.52
N GLU A 285 2.99 13.89 -34.51
CA GLU A 285 1.59 13.46 -34.69
C GLU A 285 1.12 12.58 -33.52
N THR A 286 2.03 11.81 -32.90
CA THR A 286 1.70 10.93 -31.77
C THR A 286 1.22 11.70 -30.54
N TRP A 287 1.62 12.95 -30.37
CA TRP A 287 1.28 13.79 -29.21
C TRP A 287 -0.05 14.52 -29.36
N GLY A 288 -0.71 14.46 -30.53
CA GLY A 288 -2.01 15.09 -30.77
C GLY A 288 -2.00 16.59 -30.44
N LYS A 289 -2.86 16.99 -29.50
CA LYS A 289 -3.05 18.40 -29.09
C LYS A 289 -1.94 18.98 -28.21
N PHE A 290 -1.03 18.17 -27.66
CA PHE A 290 -0.01 18.67 -26.74
C PHE A 290 1.06 19.49 -27.49
N PRO A 291 1.55 20.62 -26.91
CA PRO A 291 2.42 21.58 -27.59
C PRO A 291 3.88 21.09 -27.63
N VAL A 292 4.12 19.94 -28.25
CA VAL A 292 5.43 19.31 -28.41
C VAL A 292 6.09 19.81 -29.70
N SER A 293 7.43 19.94 -29.73
CA SER A 293 8.21 20.42 -30.88
C SER A 293 8.79 19.26 -31.69
N GLU A 294 8.50 19.20 -33.00
CA GLU A 294 9.08 18.21 -33.92
C GLU A 294 10.61 18.34 -34.00
N THR A 295 11.12 19.56 -33.99
CA THR A 295 12.56 19.84 -34.00
C THR A 295 13.24 19.30 -32.75
N HIS A 296 12.61 19.46 -31.58
CA HIS A 296 13.16 18.96 -30.32
C HIS A 296 13.07 17.43 -30.22
N LEU A 297 11.99 16.81 -30.73
CA LEU A 297 11.88 15.35 -30.84
C LEU A 297 12.98 14.77 -31.73
N SER A 298 13.20 15.37 -32.91
CA SER A 298 14.26 14.98 -33.84
C SER A 298 15.64 15.11 -33.19
N ARG A 299 15.87 16.21 -32.46
CA ARG A 299 17.13 16.43 -31.74
C ARG A 299 17.36 15.39 -30.64
N ALA A 300 16.32 15.03 -29.89
CA ALA A 300 16.40 13.99 -28.86
C ALA A 300 16.68 12.61 -29.45
N PHE A 301 16.04 12.27 -30.58
CA PHE A 301 16.35 11.02 -31.29
C PHE A 301 17.83 10.97 -31.68
N GLN A 302 18.35 12.05 -32.26
CA GLN A 302 19.76 12.15 -32.64
C GLN A 302 20.69 12.03 -31.42
N PHE A 303 20.34 12.66 -30.30
CA PHE A 303 21.12 12.59 -29.07
C PHE A 303 21.28 11.14 -28.55
N HIS A 304 20.20 10.35 -28.51
CA HIS A 304 20.30 8.94 -28.11
C HIS A 304 21.09 8.11 -29.12
N TYR A 305 20.91 8.37 -30.41
CA TYR A 305 21.68 7.71 -31.47
C TYR A 305 23.18 7.97 -31.32
N ASP A 306 23.57 9.22 -31.06
CA ASP A 306 24.97 9.61 -30.87
C ASP A 306 25.57 8.93 -29.62
N LEU A 307 24.84 8.90 -28.50
CA LEU A 307 25.28 8.22 -27.27
C LEU A 307 25.45 6.70 -27.42
N GLU A 308 24.64 6.07 -28.26
CA GLU A 308 24.72 4.63 -28.55
C GLU A 308 25.87 4.30 -29.51
N LYS A 309 26.01 5.09 -30.59
CA LYS A 309 26.99 4.85 -31.65
C LYS A 309 28.42 5.13 -31.19
N GLU A 310 28.60 6.12 -30.34
CA GLU A 310 29.91 6.53 -29.87
C GLU A 310 30.30 5.78 -28.57
N GLN A 311 31.60 5.56 -28.39
CA GLN A 311 32.12 4.87 -27.20
C GLN A 311 32.09 5.80 -25.98
N THR A 312 30.91 5.94 -25.38
CA THR A 312 30.65 6.81 -24.22
C THR A 312 30.70 6.08 -22.89
N VAL A 313 30.80 4.74 -22.89
CA VAL A 313 30.82 3.90 -21.69
C VAL A 313 32.24 3.40 -21.44
N ASP A 314 32.72 3.62 -20.22
CA ASP A 314 34.05 3.25 -19.74
C ASP A 314 33.92 2.42 -18.46
N PRO A 315 33.75 1.08 -18.56
CA PRO A 315 33.44 0.21 -17.42
C PRO A 315 34.47 0.22 -16.28
N GLU A 316 35.73 0.54 -16.58
CA GLU A 316 36.79 0.58 -15.57
C GLU A 316 36.76 1.85 -14.73
N ARG A 317 36.20 2.92 -15.28
CA ARG A 317 36.20 4.26 -14.68
C ARG A 317 34.80 4.75 -14.28
N MET A 318 33.75 4.09 -14.76
CA MET A 318 32.35 4.42 -14.45
C MET A 318 31.81 3.52 -13.36
N ILE A 319 31.01 4.10 -12.46
CA ILE A 319 30.27 3.38 -11.42
C ILE A 319 28.85 3.93 -11.36
N TYR A 320 27.87 3.06 -11.19
CA TYR A 320 26.46 3.41 -11.06
C TYR A 320 25.94 3.10 -9.65
N ILE A 321 25.23 4.04 -9.04
CA ILE A 321 24.48 3.83 -7.80
C ILE A 321 22.98 3.91 -8.14
N ALA A 322 22.29 2.78 -8.01
CA ALA A 322 20.89 2.60 -8.34
C ALA A 322 20.01 2.69 -7.09
N GLY A 323 19.07 3.63 -7.06
CA GLY A 323 17.95 3.56 -6.13
C GLY A 323 17.01 2.39 -6.51
N CYS A 324 16.37 1.77 -5.52
CA CYS A 324 15.44 0.65 -5.71
C CYS A 324 14.28 0.69 -4.72
N GLY A 325 13.24 -0.11 -4.95
CA GLY A 325 12.11 -0.24 -4.02
C GLY A 325 11.07 0.87 -4.12
N ARG A 326 11.03 1.60 -5.23
CA ARG A 326 10.06 2.67 -5.50
C ARG A 326 9.23 2.31 -6.72
N GLU A 327 7.92 2.56 -6.65
CA GLU A 327 7.05 2.46 -7.82
C GLU A 327 7.56 3.40 -8.91
N THR A 328 7.98 2.83 -10.03
CA THR A 328 8.68 3.51 -11.10
C THR A 328 8.04 3.15 -12.42
N ILE A 329 7.80 4.14 -13.28
CA ILE A 329 7.20 3.88 -14.59
C ILE A 329 8.21 3.16 -15.47
N SER A 330 7.83 1.95 -15.91
CA SER A 330 8.69 1.02 -16.65
C SER A 330 8.32 0.90 -18.13
N GLY A 331 7.14 1.37 -18.53
CA GLY A 331 6.67 1.21 -19.90
C GLY A 331 5.59 2.20 -20.29
N LEU A 332 5.42 2.35 -21.61
CA LEU A 332 4.44 3.22 -22.25
C LEU A 332 3.81 2.51 -23.45
N LYS A 333 2.48 2.50 -23.49
CA LYS A 333 1.66 2.03 -24.61
C LYS A 333 0.89 3.21 -25.19
N ILE A 334 0.99 3.39 -26.51
CA ILE A 334 0.25 4.41 -27.25
C ILE A 334 -1.13 3.83 -27.58
N LEU A 335 -2.21 4.46 -27.09
CA LEU A 335 -3.59 4.05 -27.37
C LEU A 335 -4.14 4.80 -28.57
N SER A 336 -3.95 6.12 -28.58
CA SER A 336 -4.35 7.04 -29.64
C SER A 336 -3.47 8.29 -29.59
N GLN A 337 -3.69 9.27 -30.48
CA GLN A 337 -2.90 10.52 -30.48
C GLN A 337 -3.07 11.28 -29.16
N GLY A 338 -1.99 11.42 -28.39
CA GLY A 338 -1.99 12.07 -27.08
C GLY A 338 -2.57 11.21 -25.94
N GLU A 339 -2.89 9.94 -26.16
CA GLU A 339 -3.37 9.04 -25.11
C GLU A 339 -2.38 7.89 -24.87
N PHE A 340 -1.84 7.85 -23.65
CA PHE A 340 -0.80 6.92 -23.25
C PHE A 340 -1.22 6.15 -21.99
N ASP A 341 -1.02 4.84 -22.02
CA ASP A 341 -1.08 3.96 -20.85
C ASP A 341 0.33 3.68 -20.36
N TYR A 342 0.50 3.66 -19.04
CA TYR A 342 1.79 3.47 -18.38
C TYR A 342 1.78 2.20 -17.54
N THR A 343 2.92 1.52 -17.47
CA THR A 343 3.13 0.38 -16.57
C THR A 343 4.17 0.73 -15.51
N VAL A 344 4.12 0.04 -14.37
CA VAL A 344 5.05 0.25 -13.25
C VAL A 344 5.93 -0.96 -12.95
N THR A 345 7.07 -0.69 -12.31
CA THR A 345 7.98 -1.66 -11.68
C THR A 345 8.45 -1.12 -10.34
N TYR A 346 8.93 -2.00 -9.46
CA TYR A 346 9.65 -1.61 -8.23
C TYR A 346 11.17 -1.70 -8.38
N ASN A 347 11.65 -2.18 -9.54
CA ASN A 347 13.05 -2.15 -9.94
C ASN A 347 13.41 -0.75 -10.46
N GLY A 348 13.39 0.22 -9.56
CA GLY A 348 13.66 1.62 -9.88
C GLY A 348 13.59 2.51 -8.64
N ASP A 349 13.96 3.76 -8.84
CA ASP A 349 14.10 4.79 -7.80
C ASP A 349 12.91 5.78 -7.76
N GLY A 350 11.84 5.48 -8.49
CA GLY A 350 10.62 6.28 -8.60
C GLY A 350 10.59 7.16 -9.84
N ARG A 351 11.71 7.24 -10.58
CA ARG A 351 11.83 7.99 -11.84
C ARG A 351 12.49 7.18 -12.94
N VAL A 352 13.53 6.43 -12.61
CA VAL A 352 14.36 5.70 -13.56
C VAL A 352 14.24 4.21 -13.27
N PRO A 353 13.57 3.43 -14.15
CA PRO A 353 13.58 1.99 -14.02
C PRO A 353 15.00 1.48 -14.27
N HIS A 354 15.42 0.41 -13.58
CA HIS A 354 16.75 -0.17 -13.73
C HIS A 354 17.08 -0.50 -15.19
N GLU A 355 16.10 -0.95 -15.97
CA GLU A 355 16.27 -1.21 -17.40
C GLU A 355 16.77 0.01 -18.21
N LEU A 356 16.36 1.22 -17.84
CA LEU A 356 16.80 2.47 -18.48
C LEU A 356 17.97 3.14 -17.76
N GLY A 357 18.30 2.73 -16.54
CA GLY A 357 19.42 3.27 -15.76
C GLY A 357 20.73 2.48 -15.91
N LEU A 358 20.65 1.15 -15.97
CA LEU A 358 21.82 0.28 -15.89
C LEU A 358 22.61 0.22 -17.21
N LEU A 359 23.91 0.52 -17.13
CA LEU A 359 24.84 0.35 -18.24
C LEU A 359 25.47 -1.04 -18.20
N LYS A 360 25.64 -1.64 -19.38
CA LYS A 360 26.30 -2.94 -19.51
C LYS A 360 27.76 -2.83 -19.02
N ASP A 361 28.20 -3.85 -18.26
CA ASP A 361 29.56 -4.02 -17.74
C ASP A 361 30.03 -2.96 -16.72
N VAL A 362 29.25 -1.90 -16.46
CA VAL A 362 29.55 -0.88 -15.45
C VAL A 362 29.20 -1.39 -14.05
N PRO A 363 30.15 -1.37 -13.08
CA PRO A 363 29.88 -1.72 -11.69
C PRO A 363 28.67 -0.96 -11.12
N THR A 364 27.73 -1.69 -10.55
CA THR A 364 26.50 -1.12 -10.00
C THR A 364 26.32 -1.48 -8.53
N TYR A 365 25.97 -0.49 -7.72
CA TYR A 365 25.62 -0.62 -6.31
C TYR A 365 24.17 -0.19 -6.08
N TYR A 366 23.48 -0.81 -5.13
CA TYR A 366 22.04 -0.63 -4.92
C TYR A 366 21.72 -0.07 -3.55
N VAL A 367 20.69 0.78 -3.46
CA VAL A 367 20.20 1.35 -2.20
C VAL A 367 18.67 1.49 -2.24
N ASP A 368 17.97 1.16 -1.15
CA ASP A 368 16.53 1.49 -1.01
C ASP A 368 16.39 2.98 -0.73
N GLU A 369 16.38 3.78 -1.80
CA GLU A 369 16.23 5.23 -1.74
C GLU A 369 15.44 5.76 -2.93
N SER A 370 14.75 6.88 -2.73
CA SER A 370 14.10 7.63 -3.81
C SER A 370 15.15 8.37 -4.65
N HIS A 371 14.84 8.59 -5.93
CA HIS A 371 15.74 9.22 -6.88
C HIS A 371 16.34 10.54 -6.36
N GLY A 372 15.50 11.44 -5.83
CA GLY A 372 15.92 12.77 -5.36
C GLY A 372 16.68 12.79 -4.04
N ASP A 373 16.57 11.76 -3.23
CA ASP A 373 17.26 11.67 -1.93
C ASP A 373 18.62 10.96 -2.01
N LEU A 374 18.98 10.38 -3.17
CA LEU A 374 20.32 9.81 -3.40
C LEU A 374 21.48 10.75 -2.99
N PRO A 375 21.52 12.04 -3.37
CA PRO A 375 22.60 12.96 -2.94
C PRO A 375 22.52 13.37 -1.46
N ARG A 376 21.49 12.95 -0.71
CA ARG A 376 21.29 13.30 0.71
C ARG A 376 21.44 12.11 1.65
N ASN A 377 21.39 10.90 1.09
CA ASN A 377 21.49 9.65 1.82
C ASN A 377 22.93 9.40 2.30
N GLU A 378 23.12 9.31 3.61
CA GLU A 378 24.45 9.17 4.23
C GLU A 378 25.18 7.89 3.80
N LYS A 379 24.46 6.78 3.53
CA LYS A 379 25.08 5.54 3.02
C LYS A 379 25.58 5.73 1.59
N VAL A 380 24.82 6.45 0.76
CA VAL A 380 25.27 6.80 -0.60
C VAL A 380 26.48 7.70 -0.52
N LEU A 381 26.48 8.73 0.34
CA LEU A 381 27.63 9.64 0.48
C LEU A 381 28.89 8.95 1.00
N ALA A 382 28.75 8.03 1.96
CA ALA A 382 29.85 7.19 2.43
C ALA A 382 30.38 6.26 1.32
N ALA A 383 29.48 5.65 0.55
CA ALA A 383 29.86 4.82 -0.60
C ALA A 383 30.56 5.65 -1.69
N VAL A 384 30.06 6.84 -2.03
CA VAL A 384 30.69 7.74 -3.00
C VAL A 384 32.11 8.07 -2.57
N ASP A 385 32.36 8.37 -1.29
CA ASP A 385 33.70 8.62 -0.77
C ASP A 385 34.64 7.41 -0.97
N GLU A 386 34.21 6.19 -0.63
CA GLU A 386 34.98 4.96 -0.85
C GLU A 386 35.22 4.67 -2.35
N LEU A 387 34.22 4.91 -3.19
CA LEU A 387 34.27 4.69 -4.63
C LEU A 387 35.21 5.70 -5.32
N LEU A 388 35.21 6.96 -4.88
CA LEU A 388 36.16 7.96 -5.35
C LEU A 388 37.59 7.58 -4.98
N GLU A 389 37.82 7.04 -3.77
CA GLU A 389 39.16 6.66 -3.31
C GLU A 389 39.64 5.36 -3.98
N ARG A 390 38.83 4.30 -3.95
CA ARG A 390 39.25 2.92 -4.26
C ARG A 390 38.56 2.27 -5.46
N GLY A 391 37.48 2.88 -5.96
CA GLY A 391 36.66 2.32 -7.05
C GLY A 391 35.76 1.16 -6.63
N ARG A 392 35.73 0.80 -5.33
CA ARG A 392 34.85 -0.24 -4.78
C ARG A 392 34.37 0.17 -3.38
N THR A 393 33.18 -0.27 -3.02
CA THR A 393 32.60 -0.08 -1.68
C THR A 393 31.97 -1.36 -1.16
N PHE A 394 31.91 -1.49 0.16
CA PHE A 394 31.12 -2.52 0.86
C PHE A 394 29.93 -1.92 1.61
N VAL A 395 29.78 -0.58 1.59
CA VAL A 395 28.68 0.13 2.25
C VAL A 395 27.34 -0.19 1.58
N LEU A 396 27.36 -0.32 0.25
CA LEU A 396 26.19 -0.65 -0.56
C LEU A 396 26.35 -2.04 -1.18
N PRO A 397 25.27 -2.84 -1.27
CA PRO A 397 25.28 -4.12 -1.97
C PRO A 397 25.50 -3.93 -3.48
N ASP A 398 26.14 -4.91 -4.10
CA ASP A 398 26.37 -5.01 -5.56
C ASP A 398 25.23 -5.76 -6.29
N ARG A 399 24.17 -6.11 -5.55
CA ARG A 399 22.96 -6.77 -6.07
C ARG A 399 21.71 -6.02 -5.61
N PRO A 400 20.63 -6.03 -6.42
CA PRO A 400 19.38 -5.38 -6.05
C PRO A 400 18.87 -5.90 -4.71
N ILE A 401 18.38 -5.00 -3.87
CA ILE A 401 17.68 -5.37 -2.63
C ILE A 401 16.34 -5.97 -3.04
N VAL A 402 16.11 -7.25 -2.73
CA VAL A 402 14.86 -7.94 -3.07
C VAL A 402 13.74 -7.39 -2.19
N VAL A 403 12.89 -6.54 -2.76
CA VAL A 403 11.67 -6.05 -2.10
C VAL A 403 10.55 -7.06 -2.39
N ARG A 404 10.10 -7.79 -1.35
CA ARG A 404 8.90 -8.65 -1.39
C ARG A 404 7.62 -7.79 -1.44
N ALA A 405 7.45 -6.98 -2.47
CA ALA A 405 6.20 -6.22 -2.69
C ALA A 405 5.23 -7.04 -3.56
N ILE A 406 3.95 -7.07 -3.17
CA ILE A 406 2.85 -7.85 -3.80
C ILE A 406 2.31 -7.15 -5.08
N TYR A 407 3.15 -6.40 -5.79
CA TYR A 407 2.75 -5.72 -7.01
C TYR A 407 3.44 -6.38 -8.20
N ALA A 408 2.64 -6.93 -9.12
CA ALA A 408 3.14 -7.54 -10.34
C ALA A 408 3.89 -6.48 -11.18
N ASP A 409 5.14 -6.78 -11.54
CA ASP A 409 5.86 -6.01 -12.57
C ASP A 409 4.98 -5.92 -13.83
N GLY A 410 4.84 -4.71 -14.37
CA GLY A 410 3.96 -4.45 -15.52
C GLY A 410 2.51 -4.13 -15.16
N ALA A 411 2.18 -3.92 -13.88
CA ALA A 411 0.86 -3.43 -13.48
C ALA A 411 0.57 -2.05 -14.11
N PRO A 412 -0.71 -1.75 -14.45
CA PRO A 412 -1.08 -0.45 -14.99
C PRO A 412 -0.91 0.63 -13.91
N TRP A 413 -0.23 1.71 -14.27
CA TRP A 413 -0.05 2.87 -13.40
C TRP A 413 -1.40 3.52 -13.10
N ARG A 414 -1.64 3.84 -11.83
CA ARG A 414 -2.82 4.57 -11.39
C ARG A 414 -2.41 5.77 -10.56
N ARG A 415 -3.21 6.82 -10.65
CA ARG A 415 -2.96 8.07 -9.93
C ARG A 415 -3.22 7.89 -8.44
N SER A 416 -2.32 8.42 -7.62
CA SER A 416 -2.50 8.44 -6.17
C SER A 416 -3.46 9.56 -5.74
N ILE A 417 -4.43 9.23 -4.89
CA ILE A 417 -5.34 10.20 -4.28
C ILE A 417 -4.58 11.14 -3.33
N ALA A 418 -3.49 10.67 -2.70
CA ALA A 418 -2.69 11.47 -1.79
C ALA A 418 -1.98 12.65 -2.50
N GLU A 419 -1.53 12.46 -3.74
CA GLU A 419 -0.89 13.50 -4.55
C GLU A 419 -1.86 14.64 -4.92
N GLN A 420 -3.16 14.31 -5.07
CA GLN A 420 -4.19 15.31 -5.33
C GLN A 420 -4.41 16.22 -4.12
N GLN A 421 -4.39 15.66 -2.91
CA GLN A 421 -4.57 16.41 -1.66
C GLN A 421 -3.41 17.39 -1.42
N ILE A 422 -2.17 16.96 -1.63
CA ILE A 422 -0.99 17.83 -1.53
C ILE A 422 -1.08 18.98 -2.53
N GLY A 423 -1.53 18.72 -3.76
CA GLY A 423 -1.73 19.76 -4.76
C GLY A 423 -2.76 20.82 -4.34
N ILE A 424 -3.77 20.49 -3.53
CA ILE A 424 -4.74 21.47 -3.00
C ILE A 424 -4.06 22.33 -1.94
N GLU A 425 -3.27 21.70 -1.07
CA GLU A 425 -2.54 22.39 0.00
C GLU A 425 -1.51 23.37 -0.58
N LEU A 426 -0.80 22.99 -1.64
CA LEU A 426 0.14 23.86 -2.37
C LEU A 426 -0.56 25.05 -3.00
N GLU A 427 -1.74 24.87 -3.59
CA GLU A 427 -2.55 25.95 -4.16
C GLU A 427 -2.94 26.99 -3.09
N ASP A 428 -3.37 26.53 -1.91
CA ASP A 428 -3.73 27.40 -0.79
C ASP A 428 -2.52 28.14 -0.21
N ILE A 429 -1.34 27.51 -0.17
CA ILE A 429 -0.09 28.18 0.22
C ILE A 429 0.29 29.21 -0.84
N ALA A 430 0.20 28.88 -2.14
CA ALA A 430 0.53 29.79 -3.24
C ALA A 430 -0.38 31.05 -3.23
N LYS A 431 -1.69 30.89 -3.02
CA LYS A 431 -2.64 32.01 -2.87
C LYS A 431 -2.25 32.93 -1.71
N ARG A 432 -1.88 32.36 -0.57
CA ARG A 432 -1.42 33.12 0.60
C ARG A 432 -0.05 33.76 0.36
N ALA A 433 0.86 33.08 -0.34
CA ALA A 433 2.18 33.59 -0.69
C ALA A 433 2.06 34.82 -1.59
N ARG A 434 1.23 34.76 -2.65
CA ARG A 434 0.92 35.90 -3.54
C ARG A 434 0.41 37.11 -2.77
N GLN A 435 -0.38 36.89 -1.71
CA GLN A 435 -0.91 37.94 -0.83
C GLN A 435 0.06 38.36 0.28
N ARG A 436 1.28 37.78 0.35
CA ARG A 436 2.28 37.97 1.41
C ARG A 436 1.76 37.60 2.81
N GLN A 437 0.85 36.64 2.87
CA GLN A 437 0.22 36.13 4.10
C GLN A 437 0.66 34.71 4.48
N ALA A 438 1.40 34.01 3.61
CA ALA A 438 1.96 32.69 3.93
C ALA A 438 3.08 32.80 4.96
N ARG A 439 3.17 31.81 5.85
CA ARG A 439 4.28 31.74 6.82
C ARG A 439 5.54 31.19 6.13
N SER A 440 6.72 31.57 6.64
CA SER A 440 8.03 31.15 6.10
C SER A 440 8.18 29.62 6.05
N ASP A 441 7.69 28.91 7.07
CA ASP A 441 7.69 27.44 7.13
C ASP A 441 6.79 26.79 6.07
N GLU A 442 5.64 27.40 5.78
CA GLU A 442 4.73 26.92 4.73
C GLU A 442 5.34 27.10 3.33
N VAL A 443 5.94 28.27 3.07
CA VAL A 443 6.63 28.55 1.81
C VAL A 443 7.80 27.59 1.60
N ARG A 444 8.65 27.39 2.61
CA ARG A 444 9.76 26.42 2.54
C ARG A 444 9.26 25.02 2.20
N LEU A 445 8.27 24.51 2.93
CA LEU A 445 7.76 23.14 2.72
C LEU A 445 7.14 22.97 1.34
N ALA A 446 6.46 24.00 0.82
CA ALA A 446 5.90 23.98 -0.52
C ALA A 446 6.99 23.95 -1.61
N GLU A 447 8.00 24.80 -1.52
CA GLU A 447 9.13 24.79 -2.45
C GLU A 447 9.95 23.50 -2.37
N GLU A 448 10.16 22.96 -1.17
CA GLU A 448 10.82 21.67 -0.97
C GLU A 448 10.01 20.54 -1.63
N ALA A 449 8.68 20.58 -1.54
CA ALA A 449 7.81 19.64 -2.25
C ALA A 449 7.91 19.79 -3.78
N ILE A 450 7.98 21.03 -4.31
CA ILE A 450 8.15 21.30 -5.75
C ILE A 450 9.48 20.74 -6.25
N THR A 451 10.58 21.04 -5.56
CA THR A 451 11.91 20.55 -5.93
C THR A 451 11.97 19.02 -5.89
N ARG A 452 11.37 18.40 -4.87
CA ARG A 452 11.34 16.94 -4.74
C ARG A 452 10.40 16.26 -5.71
N ALA A 453 9.31 16.91 -6.12
CA ALA A 453 8.34 16.34 -7.03
C ALA A 453 9.03 15.83 -8.30
N MET A 454 9.78 16.67 -9.03
CA MET A 454 10.54 16.25 -10.24
C MET A 454 11.51 15.09 -9.95
N MET A 455 12.08 15.07 -8.74
CA MET A 455 13.12 14.13 -8.36
C MET A 455 12.58 12.82 -7.77
N GLY A 456 11.27 12.59 -7.66
CA GLY A 456 10.68 11.29 -7.29
C GLY A 456 9.92 11.26 -5.95
N PRO A 457 9.05 10.25 -5.71
CA PRO A 457 8.22 10.18 -4.51
C PRO A 457 9.05 9.93 -3.24
N CYS A 458 8.82 10.78 -2.22
CA CYS A 458 9.48 10.74 -0.92
C CYS A 458 8.81 9.73 0.04
N LYS A 459 9.57 9.11 0.94
CA LYS A 459 9.03 8.46 2.15
C LYS A 459 8.35 9.55 3.00
N VAL A 460 7.01 9.53 3.06
CA VAL A 460 6.15 10.29 4.00
C VAL A 460 6.43 11.80 4.07
N ILE A 461 5.68 12.60 3.30
CA ILE A 461 5.44 13.99 3.70
C ILE A 461 4.58 13.92 4.96
N LYS A 462 5.17 14.22 6.13
CA LYS A 462 4.39 14.53 7.34
C LYS A 462 3.36 15.58 6.93
N LYS A 463 2.07 15.28 7.12
CA LYS A 463 0.91 16.14 6.83
C LYS A 463 1.33 17.62 6.98
N LEU A 464 1.25 18.42 5.91
CA LEU A 464 1.65 19.83 5.96
C LEU A 464 0.93 20.47 7.16
N PRO A 465 1.62 21.27 7.99
CA PRO A 465 1.06 21.77 9.24
C PRO A 465 -0.21 22.56 8.93
N GLN A 466 -1.36 21.98 9.31
CA GLN A 466 -2.64 22.63 9.15
C GLN A 466 -2.65 23.86 10.06
N PRO A 467 -3.03 25.05 9.56
CA PRO A 467 -3.10 26.21 10.41
C PRO A 467 -4.12 25.95 11.53
N GLU A 468 -3.73 26.25 12.77
CA GLU A 468 -4.69 26.41 13.84
C GLU A 468 -5.76 27.40 13.37
N LYS A 469 -7.01 26.94 13.30
CA LYS A 469 -8.13 27.73 12.82
C LYS A 469 -8.33 28.96 13.71
N LYS A 470 -7.72 30.09 13.35
CA LYS A 470 -8.19 31.40 13.81
C LYS A 470 -9.57 31.62 13.22
N LYS A 471 -10.53 31.88 14.11
CA LYS A 471 -11.94 32.14 13.81
C LYS A 471 -12.08 33.38 12.92
N GLU A 472 -12.02 33.20 11.61
CA GLU A 472 -12.55 34.20 10.68
C GLU A 472 -14.07 34.04 10.57
N ARG A 473 -14.77 35.14 10.82
CA ARG A 473 -16.23 35.24 10.74
C ARG A 473 -16.70 34.98 9.31
N ARG A 474 -17.12 33.75 9.02
CA ARG A 474 -17.92 33.42 7.82
C ARG A 474 -19.25 34.17 7.87
N LYS A 475 -19.62 34.83 6.76
CA LYS A 475 -20.99 35.31 6.51
C LYS A 475 -21.96 34.16 6.76
N GLN A 476 -23.00 34.40 7.56
CA GLN A 476 -24.00 33.38 7.93
C GLN A 476 -24.67 32.82 6.68
N ALA A 477 -24.40 31.54 6.36
CA ALA A 477 -25.25 30.76 5.48
C ALA A 477 -26.57 30.46 6.21
N GLU A 478 -27.70 30.50 5.51
CA GLU A 478 -29.00 30.09 6.04
C GLU A 478 -28.94 28.63 6.52
N ARG A 479 -29.45 28.37 7.73
CA ARG A 479 -29.46 27.04 8.34
C ARG A 479 -30.63 26.22 7.81
N LEU A 480 -30.40 24.93 7.58
CA LEU A 480 -31.41 24.02 7.03
C LEU A 480 -32.24 23.40 8.17
N PRO A 481 -33.59 23.45 8.13
CA PRO A 481 -34.44 22.86 9.16
C PRO A 481 -34.47 21.33 9.07
N LEU A 482 -34.33 20.64 10.19
CA LEU A 482 -34.40 19.18 10.29
C LEU A 482 -35.09 18.76 11.61
N CYS A 483 -36.11 17.91 11.53
CA CYS A 483 -36.78 17.33 12.68
C CYS A 483 -36.18 15.95 13.04
N ILE A 484 -35.80 15.77 14.30
CA ILE A 484 -35.30 14.49 14.83
C ILE A 484 -36.27 14.00 15.90
N GLU A 485 -36.91 12.87 15.65
CA GLU A 485 -37.74 12.16 16.63
C GLU A 485 -36.94 11.02 17.26
N VAL A 486 -36.79 11.01 18.59
CA VAL A 486 -36.18 9.89 19.31
C VAL A 486 -37.27 8.95 19.83
N VAL A 487 -37.25 7.69 19.41
CA VAL A 487 -38.25 6.68 19.75
C VAL A 487 -37.64 5.60 20.62
N HIS A 488 -38.24 5.39 21.80
CA HIS A 488 -37.92 4.24 22.65
C HIS A 488 -38.73 3.02 22.20
N GLY A 489 -38.07 1.99 21.66
CA GLY A 489 -38.72 0.76 21.23
C GLY A 489 -37.94 -0.04 20.19
N ASP A 490 -38.65 -0.94 19.51
CA ASP A 490 -38.09 -1.84 18.50
C ASP A 490 -38.23 -1.25 17.09
N ILE A 491 -37.14 -1.24 16.31
CA ILE A 491 -37.12 -0.69 14.94
C ILE A 491 -38.13 -1.39 14.02
N THR A 492 -38.44 -2.67 14.25
CA THR A 492 -39.42 -3.43 13.49
C THR A 492 -40.85 -2.87 13.62
N GLN A 493 -41.12 -2.05 14.65
CA GLN A 493 -42.44 -1.49 14.95
C GLN A 493 -42.60 -0.02 14.56
N VAL A 494 -41.54 0.62 14.08
CA VAL A 494 -41.55 2.04 13.72
C VAL A 494 -42.13 2.22 12.32
N LYS A 495 -43.23 2.98 12.23
CA LYS A 495 -43.87 3.32 10.96
C LYS A 495 -43.05 4.38 10.24
N SER A 496 -42.35 3.96 9.19
CA SER A 496 -41.52 4.83 8.34
C SER A 496 -41.51 4.29 6.91
N PRO A 497 -41.31 5.12 5.86
CA PRO A 497 -41.15 4.62 4.50
C PRO A 497 -39.98 3.61 4.40
N VAL A 498 -38.86 3.94 5.05
CA VAL A 498 -37.64 3.13 5.05
C VAL A 498 -37.07 3.04 6.46
N ALA A 499 -36.66 1.83 6.86
CA ALA A 499 -35.84 1.58 8.04
C ALA A 499 -34.39 1.35 7.59
N VAL A 500 -33.44 2.11 8.15
CA VAL A 500 -32.01 2.04 7.83
C VAL A 500 -31.28 1.35 8.98
N VAL A 501 -30.45 0.37 8.64
CA VAL A 501 -29.57 -0.33 9.59
C VAL A 501 -28.18 -0.48 8.99
N GLY A 502 -27.17 -0.45 9.85
CA GLY A 502 -25.79 -0.68 9.43
C GLY A 502 -25.52 -2.17 9.23
N HIS A 503 -24.74 -2.51 8.20
CA HIS A 503 -24.34 -3.89 7.88
C HIS A 503 -22.82 -3.97 7.74
N TYR A 504 -22.17 -4.83 8.54
CA TYR A 504 -20.73 -5.08 8.44
C TYR A 504 -20.44 -6.26 7.50
N LYS A 505 -19.37 -6.11 6.73
CA LYS A 505 -18.89 -7.12 5.80
C LYS A 505 -18.50 -8.42 6.50
N GLY A 506 -19.12 -9.53 6.10
CA GLY A 506 -18.84 -10.86 6.65
C GLY A 506 -19.34 -11.10 8.09
N VAL A 507 -20.17 -10.21 8.62
CA VAL A 507 -20.78 -10.32 9.95
C VAL A 507 -22.24 -10.72 9.80
N VAL A 508 -22.67 -11.70 10.59
CA VAL A 508 -24.08 -12.12 10.60
C VAL A 508 -24.96 -11.00 11.18
N PRO A 509 -26.18 -10.79 10.68
CA PRO A 509 -27.09 -9.79 11.23
C PRO A 509 -27.33 -9.97 12.73
N VAL A 510 -27.06 -8.93 13.51
CA VAL A 510 -27.26 -8.92 14.98
C VAL A 510 -28.02 -7.66 15.43
N SER A 511 -28.51 -7.67 16.67
CA SER A 511 -29.22 -6.53 17.27
C SER A 511 -30.37 -6.01 16.40
N ALA A 512 -30.36 -4.73 16.00
CA ALA A 512 -31.43 -4.14 15.19
C ALA A 512 -31.53 -4.74 13.78
N GLU A 513 -30.39 -5.08 13.17
CA GLU A 513 -30.36 -5.76 11.88
C GLU A 513 -30.89 -7.19 12.00
N GLY A 514 -30.45 -7.92 13.04
CA GLY A 514 -30.92 -9.28 13.34
C GLY A 514 -32.42 -9.35 13.63
N ALA A 515 -32.98 -8.38 14.36
CA ALA A 515 -34.42 -8.30 14.61
C ALA A 515 -35.23 -8.09 13.32
N ILE A 516 -34.71 -7.28 12.38
CA ILE A 516 -35.31 -7.13 11.05
C ILE A 516 -35.17 -8.43 10.25
N ASP A 517 -33.99 -9.06 10.26
CA ASP A 517 -33.71 -10.30 9.54
C ASP A 517 -34.65 -11.42 9.98
N GLU A 518 -34.79 -11.65 11.29
CA GLU A 518 -35.74 -12.61 11.88
C GLU A 518 -37.18 -12.32 11.42
N ALA A 519 -37.61 -11.05 11.48
CA ALA A 519 -38.97 -10.66 11.10
C ALA A 519 -39.27 -10.92 9.60
N ILE A 520 -38.27 -10.84 8.74
CA ILE A 520 -38.41 -11.06 7.30
C ILE A 520 -38.07 -12.50 6.86
N GLY A 521 -37.91 -13.43 7.80
CA GLY A 521 -37.66 -14.85 7.53
C GLY A 521 -36.20 -15.15 7.19
N TYR A 522 -35.27 -14.47 7.88
CA TYR A 522 -33.82 -14.60 7.71
C TYR A 522 -33.31 -14.27 6.30
N TRP A 523 -34.03 -13.42 5.57
CA TRP A 523 -33.70 -13.09 4.18
C TRP A 523 -32.33 -12.42 4.03
N ILE A 524 -31.93 -11.53 4.95
CA ILE A 524 -30.60 -10.88 4.94
C ILE A 524 -29.52 -11.92 5.15
N SER A 525 -29.69 -12.85 6.10
CA SER A 525 -28.75 -13.95 6.33
C SER A 525 -28.58 -14.83 5.08
N HIS A 526 -29.67 -15.17 4.37
CA HIS A 526 -29.59 -15.93 3.11
C HIS A 526 -28.92 -15.11 2.01
N ALA A 527 -29.32 -13.86 1.84
CA ALA A 527 -28.78 -12.98 0.82
C ALA A 527 -27.27 -12.77 1.01
N GLY A 528 -26.81 -12.63 2.25
CA GLY A 528 -25.39 -12.60 2.60
C GLY A 528 -24.68 -13.91 2.27
N LYS A 529 -25.26 -15.07 2.65
CA LYS A 529 -24.70 -16.41 2.35
C LYS A 529 -24.53 -16.65 0.84
N PHE A 530 -25.41 -16.12 0.00
CA PHE A 530 -25.35 -16.27 -1.45
C PHE A 530 -24.66 -15.09 -2.17
N GLY A 531 -24.05 -14.15 -1.43
CA GLY A 531 -23.35 -12.99 -2.00
C GLY A 531 -24.27 -12.04 -2.78
N MET A 532 -25.55 -11.98 -2.42
CA MET A 532 -26.56 -11.13 -3.06
C MET A 532 -26.53 -9.68 -2.55
N ILE A 533 -25.97 -9.45 -1.35
CA ILE A 533 -25.86 -8.14 -0.72
C ILE A 533 -24.38 -7.77 -0.52
N GLY A 534 -24.04 -6.54 -0.88
CA GLY A 534 -22.73 -5.94 -0.58
C GLY A 534 -22.74 -5.22 0.77
N ALA A 535 -21.55 -4.96 1.30
CA ALA A 535 -21.34 -4.38 2.63
C ALA A 535 -20.18 -3.37 2.65
N ASP A 536 -19.68 -2.94 1.49
CA ASP A 536 -18.58 -1.98 1.42
C ASP A 536 -19.03 -0.61 1.99
N LEU A 537 -18.07 0.19 2.48
CA LEU A 537 -18.41 1.43 3.16
C LEU A 537 -19.19 2.39 2.25
N GLY A 538 -20.40 2.75 2.66
CA GLY A 538 -21.28 3.66 1.92
C GLY A 538 -22.09 2.99 0.82
N GLU A 539 -21.96 1.68 0.62
CA GLU A 539 -22.82 0.88 -0.25
C GLU A 539 -24.22 0.75 0.36
N LEU A 540 -25.26 0.84 -0.45
CA LEU A 540 -26.64 0.83 0.01
C LEU A 540 -27.43 -0.29 -0.70
N PHE A 541 -28.04 -1.19 0.07
CA PHE A 541 -28.87 -2.27 -0.48
C PHE A 541 -30.33 -2.13 -0.02
N PHE A 542 -31.26 -2.09 -0.96
CA PHE A 542 -32.67 -1.82 -0.70
C PHE A 542 -33.51 -3.11 -0.74
N ILE A 543 -34.24 -3.38 0.35
CA ILE A 543 -35.11 -4.56 0.50
C ILE A 543 -36.57 -4.09 0.61
N PRO A 544 -37.41 -4.32 -0.42
CA PRO A 544 -38.82 -3.98 -0.34
C PRO A 544 -39.59 -4.95 0.57
N ILE A 545 -40.40 -4.42 1.49
CA ILE A 545 -41.22 -5.23 2.41
C ILE A 545 -42.66 -5.30 1.88
N THR A 546 -43.01 -6.43 1.27
CA THR A 546 -44.31 -6.62 0.61
C THR A 546 -45.36 -7.28 1.50
N ARG A 547 -44.92 -8.09 2.46
CA ARG A 547 -45.75 -8.71 3.49
C ARG A 547 -45.56 -7.85 4.73
N ASN A 548 -46.62 -7.42 5.44
CA ASN A 548 -46.54 -6.56 6.64
C ASN A 548 -45.82 -7.23 7.84
N GLN A 549 -44.58 -7.71 7.62
CA GLN A 549 -43.68 -8.39 8.54
C GLN A 549 -43.05 -7.40 9.51
N ILE A 550 -42.71 -6.21 9.02
CA ILE A 550 -42.30 -5.04 9.81
C ILE A 550 -43.18 -3.84 9.49
N ALA A 551 -43.14 -2.82 10.35
CA ALA A 551 -43.94 -1.60 10.21
C ALA A 551 -43.44 -0.67 9.09
N ALA A 552 -42.15 -0.74 8.75
CA ALA A 552 -41.56 -0.02 7.63
C ALA A 552 -41.94 -0.66 6.28
N LYS A 553 -41.93 0.13 5.19
CA LYS A 553 -42.25 -0.36 3.84
C LYS A 553 -41.04 -0.90 3.08
N ALA A 554 -39.84 -0.54 3.51
CA ALA A 554 -38.60 -1.08 3.02
C ALA A 554 -37.50 -1.03 4.10
N VAL A 555 -36.47 -1.83 3.90
CA VAL A 555 -35.23 -1.80 4.69
C VAL A 555 -34.10 -1.36 3.78
N LEU A 556 -33.25 -0.46 4.27
CA LEU A 556 -32.01 -0.06 3.61
C LEU A 556 -30.83 -0.54 4.45
N LEU A 557 -30.09 -1.50 3.93
CA LEU A 557 -28.82 -1.93 4.53
C LEU A 557 -27.74 -0.94 4.11
N ALA A 558 -27.10 -0.33 5.11
CA ALA A 558 -26.05 0.66 4.93
C ALA A 558 -24.70 0.01 5.24
N GLY A 559 -23.91 -0.24 4.20
CA GLY A 559 -22.61 -0.91 4.28
C GLY A 559 -21.63 -0.11 5.14
N MET A 560 -21.15 -0.74 6.20
CA MET A 560 -20.21 -0.15 7.16
C MET A 560 -18.75 -0.50 6.84
N GLY A 561 -18.52 -1.28 5.78
CA GLY A 561 -17.21 -1.84 5.46
C GLY A 561 -16.82 -2.94 6.45
N GLU A 562 -15.51 -3.06 6.68
CA GLU A 562 -14.95 -4.03 7.60
C GLU A 562 -15.09 -3.58 9.07
N SER A 563 -15.34 -4.54 9.96
CA SER A 563 -15.40 -4.27 11.41
C SER A 563 -14.05 -3.79 11.96
N GLY A 564 -14.07 -2.91 12.96
CA GLY A 564 -12.87 -2.47 13.70
C GLY A 564 -12.22 -1.17 13.20
N ARG A 565 -12.56 -0.71 11.99
CA ARG A 565 -12.03 0.53 11.38
C ARG A 565 -13.03 1.67 11.28
N PHE A 566 -14.27 1.48 11.74
CA PHE A 566 -15.34 2.44 11.56
C PHE A 566 -15.12 3.71 12.41
N THR A 567 -14.87 4.84 11.74
CA THR A 567 -14.62 6.13 12.36
C THR A 567 -15.82 7.09 12.26
N ARG A 568 -15.71 8.26 12.90
CA ARG A 568 -16.73 9.32 12.76
C ARG A 568 -16.84 9.82 11.33
N ASP A 569 -15.73 9.89 10.59
CA ASP A 569 -15.73 10.38 9.22
C ASP A 569 -16.35 9.35 8.27
N ASP A 570 -16.17 8.06 8.55
CA ASP A 570 -16.86 6.97 7.84
C ASP A 570 -18.37 7.02 8.07
N LEU A 571 -18.83 7.25 9.31
CA LEU A 571 -20.24 7.46 9.60
C LEU A 571 -20.80 8.70 8.90
N ARG A 572 -20.04 9.79 8.84
CA ARG A 572 -20.42 11.00 8.10
C ARG A 572 -20.61 10.70 6.61
N TYR A 573 -19.69 9.96 6.01
CA TYR A 573 -19.79 9.54 4.62
C TYR A 573 -20.99 8.60 4.37
N LEU A 574 -21.17 7.59 5.23
CA LEU A 574 -22.30 6.65 5.16
C LEU A 574 -23.64 7.39 5.23
N MET A 575 -23.78 8.29 6.20
CA MET A 575 -25.03 9.03 6.41
C MET A 575 -25.28 10.09 5.34
N MET A 576 -24.23 10.62 4.71
CA MET A 576 -24.35 11.42 3.50
C MET A 576 -24.98 10.61 2.36
N ASN A 577 -24.47 9.40 2.10
CA ASN A 577 -25.02 8.54 1.04
C ASN A 577 -26.47 8.12 1.35
N VAL A 578 -26.77 7.72 2.59
CA VAL A 578 -28.13 7.39 3.03
C VAL A 578 -29.08 8.57 2.81
N ALA A 579 -28.74 9.75 3.33
CA ALA A 579 -29.59 10.92 3.22
C ALA A 579 -29.79 11.36 1.76
N TYR A 580 -28.74 11.26 0.94
CA TYR A 580 -28.82 11.53 -0.49
C TYR A 580 -29.75 10.54 -1.20
N ALA A 581 -29.59 9.24 -0.96
CA ALA A 581 -30.40 8.18 -1.58
C ALA A 581 -31.88 8.29 -1.20
N ILE A 582 -32.19 8.51 0.08
CA ILE A 582 -33.57 8.70 0.56
C ILE A 582 -34.21 9.91 -0.11
N SER A 583 -33.50 11.04 -0.17
CA SER A 583 -34.00 12.25 -0.81
C SER A 583 -34.19 12.07 -2.33
N ALA A 584 -33.26 11.36 -2.99
CA ALA A 584 -33.35 11.06 -4.42
C ALA A 584 -34.54 10.14 -4.77
N LEU A 585 -34.97 9.30 -3.83
CA LEU A 585 -36.20 8.49 -3.95
C LEU A 585 -37.49 9.30 -3.69
N GLY A 586 -37.38 10.62 -3.45
CA GLY A 586 -38.52 11.49 -3.16
C GLY A 586 -39.12 11.27 -1.77
N LEU A 587 -38.37 10.66 -0.85
CA LEU A 587 -38.82 10.39 0.51
C LEU A 587 -38.33 11.51 1.45
N ASP A 588 -39.24 12.00 2.29
CA ASP A 588 -38.96 13.10 3.23
C ASP A 588 -38.54 12.62 4.63
N ARG A 589 -38.59 11.31 4.88
CA ARG A 589 -38.29 10.73 6.19
C ARG A 589 -37.80 9.28 6.13
N PHE A 590 -36.99 8.90 7.12
CA PHE A 590 -36.61 7.51 7.37
C PHE A 590 -36.40 7.26 8.88
N ALA A 591 -36.41 5.99 9.28
CA ALA A 591 -36.09 5.57 10.64
C ALA A 591 -34.73 4.86 10.65
N THR A 592 -33.93 5.06 11.68
CA THR A 592 -32.61 4.42 11.82
C THR A 592 -32.28 4.19 13.28
N VAL A 593 -31.45 3.19 13.56
CA VAL A 593 -30.69 3.14 14.83
C VAL A 593 -29.49 4.07 14.76
N LEU A 594 -28.87 4.37 15.89
CA LEU A 594 -27.61 5.13 15.92
C LEU A 594 -26.46 4.23 15.43
N ILE A 595 -26.20 4.26 14.11
CA ILE A 595 -25.20 3.40 13.47
C ILE A 595 -23.80 3.71 14.03
N GLY A 596 -23.06 2.66 14.37
CA GLY A 596 -21.69 2.76 14.88
C GLY A 596 -21.56 3.11 16.36
N SER A 597 -22.65 3.20 17.14
CA SER A 597 -22.60 3.48 18.59
C SER A 597 -22.77 2.27 19.51
N GLY A 598 -22.44 1.06 19.03
CA GLY A 598 -22.37 -0.15 19.88
C GLY A 598 -21.25 -0.07 20.93
N GLU A 599 -21.22 -1.00 21.89
CA GLU A 599 -20.17 -1.01 22.91
C GLU A 599 -18.76 -1.12 22.28
N GLY A 600 -17.81 -0.35 22.80
CA GLY A 600 -16.43 -0.29 22.28
C GLY A 600 -16.21 0.54 21.01
N ASN A 601 -17.27 1.02 20.35
CA ASN A 601 -17.19 1.78 19.10
C ASN A 601 -17.22 3.31 19.33
N LEU A 602 -17.87 4.09 18.46
CA LEU A 602 -18.00 5.54 18.63
C LEU A 602 -18.82 5.86 19.88
N THR A 603 -18.38 6.85 20.65
CA THR A 603 -19.23 7.40 21.71
C THR A 603 -20.51 7.94 21.09
N LYS A 604 -21.64 7.82 21.80
CA LYS A 604 -22.96 8.28 21.32
C LYS A 604 -22.91 9.74 20.81
N GLU A 605 -22.15 10.61 21.49
CA GLU A 605 -21.96 12.00 21.03
C GLU A 605 -21.21 12.09 19.70
N ARG A 606 -20.12 11.33 19.52
CA ARG A 606 -19.37 11.32 18.24
C ARG A 606 -20.21 10.73 17.12
N ALA A 607 -20.99 9.69 17.38
CA ALA A 607 -21.89 9.05 16.42
C ALA A 607 -22.99 10.03 15.97
N ILE A 608 -23.66 10.70 16.92
CA ILE A 608 -24.70 11.70 16.60
C ILE A 608 -24.11 12.84 15.76
N ARG A 609 -22.93 13.36 16.12
CA ARG A 609 -22.26 14.41 15.34
C ARG A 609 -21.92 13.94 13.92
N GLY A 610 -21.28 12.77 13.77
CA GLY A 610 -20.95 12.20 12.47
C GLY A 610 -22.19 12.00 11.59
N MET A 611 -23.26 11.44 12.16
CA MET A 611 -24.53 11.24 11.49
C MET A 611 -25.11 12.57 10.97
N LEU A 612 -25.23 13.57 11.84
CA LEU A 612 -25.82 14.87 11.51
C LEU A 612 -24.97 15.69 10.53
N ASP A 613 -23.63 15.62 10.64
CA ASP A 613 -22.73 16.25 9.68
C ASP A 613 -22.89 15.62 8.28
N GLY A 614 -23.08 14.29 8.22
CA GLY A 614 -23.28 13.56 6.97
C GLY A 614 -24.60 13.92 6.29
N ILE A 615 -25.67 14.02 7.07
CA ILE A 615 -26.98 14.48 6.59
C ILE A 615 -26.89 15.92 6.07
N CYS A 616 -26.24 16.82 6.81
CA CYS A 616 -26.05 18.21 6.39
C CYS A 616 -25.29 18.30 5.05
N ASP A 617 -24.22 17.51 4.93
CA ASP A 617 -23.43 17.38 3.71
C ASP A 617 -24.25 16.91 2.51
N ALA A 618 -25.19 15.98 2.70
CA ALA A 618 -26.10 15.52 1.64
C ALA A 618 -27.09 16.62 1.25
N LEU A 619 -27.75 17.25 2.23
CA LEU A 619 -28.76 18.29 2.00
C LEU A 619 -28.19 19.50 1.24
N ARG A 620 -26.92 19.85 1.44
CA ARG A 620 -26.23 20.91 0.71
C ARG A 620 -25.97 20.61 -0.76
N ARG A 621 -25.82 19.34 -1.11
CA ARG A 621 -25.53 18.89 -2.48
C ARG A 621 -26.78 18.70 -3.32
N LEU A 622 -27.97 18.72 -2.71
CA LEU A 622 -29.24 18.52 -3.38
C LEU A 622 -29.86 19.87 -3.82
N PRO A 623 -30.15 20.08 -5.12
CA PRO A 623 -30.80 21.29 -5.59
C PRO A 623 -32.33 21.23 -5.41
N GLY A 624 -32.91 22.08 -4.55
CA GLY A 624 -34.37 22.35 -4.52
C GLY A 624 -35.26 21.40 -3.68
N ARG A 625 -36.58 21.67 -3.73
CA ARG A 625 -37.59 21.64 -2.63
C ARG A 625 -37.99 20.30 -1.97
N ASP A 626 -37.47 19.14 -2.37
CA ASP A 626 -37.84 17.83 -1.80
C ASP A 626 -36.75 17.27 -0.86
N LEU A 627 -36.34 18.10 0.09
CA LEU A 627 -35.31 17.77 1.06
C LEU A 627 -35.84 16.88 2.18
N LEU A 628 -35.00 15.97 2.69
CA LEU A 628 -35.24 15.21 3.91
C LEU A 628 -35.64 16.14 5.06
N LYS A 629 -36.80 15.90 5.68
CA LYS A 629 -37.40 16.75 6.74
C LYS A 629 -37.35 16.11 8.11
N GLN A 630 -37.47 14.78 8.19
CA GLN A 630 -37.61 14.08 9.46
C GLN A 630 -36.72 12.83 9.53
N ILE A 631 -36.08 12.63 10.68
CA ILE A 631 -35.33 11.42 11.00
C ILE A 631 -35.85 10.84 12.30
N THR A 632 -36.18 9.56 12.31
CA THR A 632 -36.58 8.86 13.52
C THR A 632 -35.42 7.99 14.03
N LEU A 633 -34.80 8.39 15.14
CA LEU A 633 -33.78 7.61 15.84
C LEU A 633 -34.45 6.61 16.79
N VAL A 634 -34.20 5.32 16.61
CA VAL A 634 -34.79 4.26 17.41
C VAL A 634 -33.76 3.69 18.39
N GLU A 635 -34.12 3.60 19.65
CA GLU A 635 -33.28 3.00 20.70
C GLU A 635 -34.12 2.10 21.60
N TYR A 636 -33.61 0.90 21.88
CA TYR A 636 -34.32 -0.14 22.62
C TYR A 636 -34.05 -0.06 24.13
N LEU A 637 -32.84 0.37 24.54
CA LEU A 637 -32.45 0.45 25.94
C LEU A 637 -32.81 1.83 26.54
N ASP A 638 -33.53 1.83 27.66
CA ASP A 638 -34.06 3.05 28.28
C ASP A 638 -32.94 4.03 28.69
N GLU A 639 -31.80 3.52 29.21
CA GLU A 639 -30.63 4.33 29.55
C GLU A 639 -30.03 5.02 28.30
N HIS A 640 -29.88 4.26 27.21
CA HIS A 640 -29.34 4.79 25.96
C HIS A 640 -30.28 5.81 25.33
N TYR A 641 -31.58 5.55 25.41
CA TYR A 641 -32.62 6.46 24.91
C TYR A 641 -32.53 7.83 25.61
N GLU A 642 -32.44 7.86 26.94
CA GLU A 642 -32.28 9.12 27.69
C GLU A 642 -30.94 9.80 27.38
N ASN A 643 -29.86 9.03 27.23
CA ASN A 643 -28.55 9.57 26.88
C ASN A 643 -28.55 10.27 25.50
N ILE A 644 -29.13 9.65 24.48
CA ILE A 644 -29.27 10.21 23.12
C ILE A 644 -30.06 11.51 23.15
N ARG A 645 -31.17 11.56 23.92
CA ARG A 645 -31.98 12.76 24.09
C ARG A 645 -31.21 13.92 24.71
N GLN A 646 -30.43 13.64 25.76
CA GLN A 646 -29.62 14.66 26.43
C GLN A 646 -28.55 15.24 25.49
N ILE A 647 -27.88 14.38 24.71
CA ILE A 647 -26.87 14.81 23.73
C ILE A 647 -27.51 15.69 22.65
N LEU A 648 -28.64 15.27 22.06
CA LEU A 648 -29.33 16.05 21.03
C LEU A 648 -29.79 17.41 21.56
N LYS A 649 -30.32 17.45 22.80
CA LYS A 649 -30.71 18.70 23.45
C LYS A 649 -29.50 19.63 23.62
N LYS A 650 -28.38 19.12 24.13
CA LYS A 650 -27.12 19.85 24.26
C LYS A 650 -26.64 20.41 22.91
N LEU A 651 -26.65 19.60 21.85
CA LEU A 651 -26.22 20.03 20.51
C LEU A 651 -27.11 21.13 19.91
N LYS A 652 -28.43 21.03 20.14
CA LYS A 652 -29.40 22.07 19.76
C LYS A 652 -29.13 23.38 20.51
N ASP A 653 -28.99 23.32 21.83
CA ASP A 653 -28.79 24.48 22.70
C ASP A 653 -27.45 25.20 22.39
N GLU A 654 -26.38 24.45 22.15
CA GLU A 654 -25.05 24.99 21.82
C GLU A 654 -24.93 25.53 20.39
N LYS A 655 -25.92 25.28 19.52
CA LYS A 655 -25.83 25.55 18.06
C LYS A 655 -24.55 24.95 17.44
N SER A 656 -24.12 23.81 17.99
CA SER A 656 -22.83 23.16 17.76
C SER A 656 -22.67 22.58 16.35
N ILE A 657 -23.79 22.39 15.62
CA ILE A 657 -23.79 22.03 14.21
C ILE A 657 -24.11 23.31 13.44
N ALA A 658 -23.11 23.85 12.74
CA ALA A 658 -23.12 25.23 12.25
C ALA A 658 -24.29 25.53 11.30
N ASP A 659 -24.86 24.50 10.69
CA ASP A 659 -25.61 24.58 9.43
C ASP A 659 -27.00 23.92 9.46
N LEU A 660 -27.38 23.29 10.59
CA LEU A 660 -28.71 22.71 10.80
C LEU A 660 -29.49 23.49 11.88
N ASP A 661 -30.79 23.60 11.69
CA ASP A 661 -31.74 24.03 12.72
C ASP A 661 -32.57 22.81 13.16
N LEU A 662 -32.38 22.37 14.40
CA LEU A 662 -32.89 21.09 14.89
C LEU A 662 -34.21 21.27 15.64
N ASP A 663 -35.26 20.60 15.16
CA ASP A 663 -36.46 20.34 15.96
C ASP A 663 -36.39 18.96 16.60
N LEU A 664 -36.75 18.84 17.88
CA LEU A 664 -36.58 17.60 18.65
C LEU A 664 -37.92 17.11 19.17
N ALA A 665 -38.31 15.91 18.77
CA ALA A 665 -39.49 15.21 19.26
C ALA A 665 -39.08 13.90 19.95
N SER A 666 -39.98 13.33 20.75
CA SER A 666 -39.73 12.07 21.42
C SER A 666 -40.99 11.27 21.68
N ARG A 667 -40.90 9.95 21.62
CA ARG A 667 -42.04 9.05 21.81
C ARG A 667 -41.58 7.71 22.40
N LYS A 668 -42.37 7.12 23.30
CA LYS A 668 -42.18 5.74 23.74
C LYS A 668 -43.20 4.83 23.06
N LEU A 669 -42.75 3.72 22.48
CA LEU A 669 -43.64 2.69 21.94
C LEU A 669 -44.14 1.76 23.05
N PRO A 670 -45.34 1.17 22.89
CA PRO A 670 -45.77 0.09 23.77
C PRO A 670 -44.81 -1.11 23.63
N PRO A 671 -44.63 -1.91 24.70
CA PRO A 671 -43.75 -3.08 24.66
C PRO A 671 -44.18 -4.04 23.56
N ALA A 672 -43.18 -4.55 22.84
CA ALA A 672 -43.38 -5.42 21.69
C ALA A 672 -44.15 -6.69 22.09
N LYS A 673 -45.39 -6.85 21.60
CA LYS A 673 -46.05 -8.16 21.62
C LYS A 673 -45.44 -8.99 20.50
N ARG A 674 -44.45 -9.85 20.80
CA ARG A 674 -43.94 -10.86 19.85
C ARG A 674 -45.13 -11.63 19.26
N LYS A 675 -45.52 -11.32 18.02
CA LYS A 675 -46.57 -12.03 17.30
C LYS A 675 -45.91 -13.14 16.50
N ARG A 676 -46.31 -14.39 16.81
CA ARG A 676 -45.77 -15.68 16.34
C ARG A 676 -44.47 -16.07 17.02
N GLY A 677 -44.34 -17.36 17.35
CA GLY A 677 -43.08 -17.93 17.81
C GLY A 677 -42.00 -17.74 16.74
N PRO A 678 -40.72 -17.65 17.13
CA PRO A 678 -39.63 -17.41 16.19
C PRO A 678 -39.71 -18.44 15.05
N GLU A 679 -39.63 -17.98 13.80
CA GLU A 679 -39.36 -18.91 12.69
C GLU A 679 -38.05 -19.62 13.04
N ARG A 680 -38.03 -20.96 12.97
CA ARG A 680 -36.83 -21.71 13.34
C ARG A 680 -35.75 -21.38 12.30
N ARG A 681 -34.64 -20.77 12.73
CA ARG A 681 -33.51 -20.45 11.85
C ARG A 681 -33.12 -21.69 11.04
N PRO A 682 -33.06 -21.60 9.70
CA PRO A 682 -32.66 -22.73 8.87
C PRO A 682 -31.31 -23.31 9.30
N PRO A 683 -31.16 -24.66 9.38
CA PRO A 683 -29.95 -25.30 9.89
C PRO A 683 -28.71 -25.11 9.01
N ASP A 684 -28.89 -24.63 7.77
CA ASP A 684 -27.82 -24.33 6.84
C ASP A 684 -27.30 -22.89 6.96
N LEU A 685 -27.94 -22.03 7.76
CA LEU A 685 -27.44 -20.69 8.06
C LEU A 685 -26.44 -20.73 9.23
N PRO A 686 -25.43 -19.85 9.25
CA PRO A 686 -24.54 -19.69 10.39
C PRO A 686 -25.32 -19.36 11.66
N ALA A 687 -24.82 -19.75 12.84
CA ALA A 687 -25.45 -19.47 14.13
C ALA A 687 -25.68 -17.96 14.38
N GLU A 688 -26.70 -17.63 15.19
CA GLU A 688 -27.16 -16.25 15.45
C GLU A 688 -26.19 -15.45 16.35
N SER A 689 -25.46 -16.12 17.24
CA SER A 689 -24.36 -15.52 17.99
C SER A 689 -23.05 -15.71 17.22
N LEU A 690 -22.22 -14.66 17.17
CA LEU A 690 -20.84 -14.76 16.71
C LEU A 690 -20.13 -15.80 17.60
N PRO A 691 -19.73 -16.97 17.09
CA PRO A 691 -19.10 -17.96 17.93
C PRO A 691 -17.68 -17.48 18.23
N GLY A 692 -17.48 -17.01 19.46
CA GLY A 692 -16.18 -16.61 19.97
C GLY A 692 -15.66 -15.26 19.48
N THR A 693 -14.36 -15.04 19.69
CA THR A 693 -13.69 -13.77 19.36
C THR A 693 -13.17 -13.82 17.93
N ARG A 694 -13.43 -12.77 17.14
CA ARG A 694 -12.75 -12.55 15.86
C ARG A 694 -11.67 -11.49 16.04
N ILE A 695 -10.43 -11.78 15.66
CA ILE A 695 -9.33 -10.80 15.71
C ILE A 695 -8.80 -10.61 14.29
N THR A 696 -8.83 -9.38 13.80
CA THR A 696 -8.16 -9.00 12.54
C THR A 696 -6.74 -8.56 12.86
N ILE A 697 -5.76 -9.16 12.18
CA ILE A 697 -4.34 -8.89 12.34
C ILE A 697 -3.74 -8.53 10.99
N GLU A 698 -3.17 -7.33 10.91
CA GLU A 698 -2.52 -6.83 9.71
C GLU A 698 -1.08 -6.45 10.01
N ARG A 699 -0.24 -6.44 8.98
CA ARG A 699 1.16 -6.03 9.13
C ARG A 699 1.62 -5.09 8.02
N ASP A 700 2.26 -4.01 8.42
CA ASP A 700 2.97 -3.07 7.56
C ASP A 700 4.40 -2.89 8.08
N GLY A 701 5.35 -3.58 7.45
CA GLY A 701 6.74 -3.68 7.92
C GLY A 701 6.84 -4.23 9.36
N ASP A 702 7.29 -3.36 10.26
CA ASP A 702 7.48 -3.61 11.71
C ASP A 702 6.24 -3.27 12.56
N THR A 703 5.15 -2.85 11.93
CA THR A 703 3.91 -2.51 12.63
C THR A 703 2.86 -3.61 12.45
N PHE A 704 2.32 -4.12 13.54
CA PHE A 704 1.12 -4.97 13.56
C PHE A 704 -0.11 -4.16 14.00
N LEU A 705 -1.22 -4.35 13.29
CA LEU A 705 -2.50 -3.72 13.61
C LEU A 705 -3.49 -4.80 14.05
N PHE A 706 -4.01 -4.68 15.27
CA PHE A 706 -4.98 -5.61 15.85
C PHE A 706 -6.33 -4.93 16.01
N SER A 707 -7.39 -5.54 15.51
CA SER A 707 -8.76 -5.15 15.87
C SER A 707 -9.56 -6.40 16.21
N ALA A 708 -10.59 -6.27 17.04
CA ALA A 708 -11.40 -7.42 17.42
C ALA A 708 -12.89 -7.12 17.32
N LEU A 709 -13.64 -8.17 17.03
CA LEU A 709 -15.10 -8.22 17.10
C LEU A 709 -15.47 -9.35 18.07
N HIS A 710 -16.21 -9.00 19.12
CA HIS A 710 -16.80 -9.90 20.08
C HIS A 710 -18.34 -9.74 20.04
N GLU A 711 -19.09 -10.67 20.64
CA GLU A 711 -20.57 -10.70 20.60
C GLU A 711 -21.25 -9.36 20.92
N THR A 712 -20.65 -8.55 21.80
CA THR A 712 -21.21 -7.26 22.25
C THR A 712 -20.35 -6.05 21.91
N ALA A 713 -19.08 -6.23 21.53
CA ALA A 713 -18.10 -5.15 21.45
C ALA A 713 -17.22 -5.19 20.20
N VAL A 714 -16.99 -4.03 19.61
CA VAL A 714 -15.95 -3.82 18.59
C VAL A 714 -14.77 -3.14 19.27
N ILE A 715 -13.58 -3.70 19.17
CA ILE A 715 -12.37 -3.07 19.69
C ILE A 715 -11.65 -2.37 18.56
N PRO A 716 -11.46 -1.04 18.65
CA PRO A 716 -10.81 -0.27 17.61
C PRO A 716 -9.33 -0.68 17.48
N VAL A 717 -8.78 -0.46 16.29
CA VAL A 717 -7.41 -0.84 15.93
C VAL A 717 -6.39 -0.44 17.00
N ARG A 718 -5.59 -1.40 17.46
CA ARG A 718 -4.37 -1.23 18.25
C ARG A 718 -3.16 -1.36 17.36
N ARG A 719 -2.20 -0.46 17.54
CA ARG A 719 -0.92 -0.50 16.85
C ARG A 719 0.13 -1.08 17.79
N VAL A 720 0.81 -2.13 17.33
CA VAL A 720 1.92 -2.78 18.02
C VAL A 720 3.15 -2.66 17.13
N GLU A 721 4.10 -1.83 17.54
CA GLU A 721 5.37 -1.65 16.83
C GLU A 721 6.41 -2.61 17.42
N VAL A 722 6.89 -3.54 16.61
CA VAL A 722 7.84 -4.59 17.01
C VAL A 722 8.93 -4.73 15.97
N GLN A 723 10.09 -5.25 16.35
CA GLN A 723 11.08 -5.62 15.36
C GLN A 723 10.67 -6.96 14.74
N SER A 724 10.38 -6.93 13.43
CA SER A 724 9.97 -8.12 12.67
C SER A 724 10.90 -9.31 12.84
N PHE A 725 12.20 -9.05 13.01
CA PHE A 725 13.22 -10.07 13.20
C PHE A 725 12.85 -11.04 14.34
N PHE A 726 12.52 -10.54 15.53
CA PHE A 726 12.24 -11.42 16.68
C PHE A 726 10.95 -12.22 16.51
N ALA A 727 9.93 -11.63 15.88
CA ALA A 727 8.67 -12.29 15.61
C ALA A 727 8.84 -13.43 14.58
N SER A 728 9.61 -13.17 13.50
CA SER A 728 9.97 -14.18 12.50
C SER A 728 10.83 -15.30 13.11
N GLU A 729 11.86 -14.97 13.88
CA GLU A 729 12.75 -15.94 14.53
C GLU A 729 12.04 -16.84 15.54
N ALA A 730 11.16 -16.27 16.37
CA ALA A 730 10.35 -17.05 17.30
C ALA A 730 9.43 -18.03 16.56
N SER A 731 8.87 -17.58 15.42
CA SER A 731 8.05 -18.42 14.55
C SER A 731 8.87 -19.54 13.90
N GLU A 732 10.09 -19.27 13.44
CA GLU A 732 10.99 -20.27 12.88
C GLU A 732 11.34 -21.36 13.89
N ARG A 733 11.70 -20.96 15.11
CA ARG A 733 12.03 -21.90 16.19
C ARG A 733 10.84 -22.78 16.56
N LEU A 734 9.63 -22.23 16.64
CA LEU A 734 8.43 -23.01 16.93
C LEU A 734 8.21 -24.20 15.99
N MET A 735 8.49 -24.02 14.70
CA MET A 735 8.28 -25.08 13.70
C MET A 735 9.38 -26.14 13.69
N LEU A 736 10.57 -25.82 14.21
CA LEU A 736 11.71 -26.75 14.24
C LEU A 736 11.80 -27.48 15.56
N THR A 737 11.30 -26.86 16.62
CA THR A 737 11.34 -27.40 17.99
C THR A 737 10.48 -28.66 18.10
N ARG A 738 11.08 -29.69 18.74
CA ARG A 738 10.42 -30.97 19.02
C ARG A 738 9.97 -31.15 20.46
N THR A 739 10.40 -30.29 21.38
CA THR A 739 10.09 -30.41 22.82
C THR A 739 8.95 -29.48 23.23
N ARG A 740 8.07 -29.98 24.11
CA ARG A 740 6.90 -29.22 24.60
C ARG A 740 7.31 -27.96 25.37
N GLU A 741 8.39 -28.03 26.14
CA GLU A 741 8.92 -26.90 26.92
C GLU A 741 9.38 -25.75 26.01
N GLU A 742 10.10 -26.04 24.94
CA GLU A 742 10.51 -25.03 23.98
C GLU A 742 9.33 -24.49 23.15
N GLN A 743 8.36 -25.35 22.79
CA GLN A 743 7.12 -24.91 22.13
C GLN A 743 6.35 -23.92 23.02
N GLU A 744 6.22 -24.20 24.32
CA GLU A 744 5.63 -23.26 25.29
C GLU A 744 6.42 -21.96 25.37
N LYS A 745 7.74 -22.04 25.47
CA LYS A 745 8.61 -20.88 25.60
C LYS A 745 8.43 -19.90 24.44
N TYR A 746 8.50 -20.39 23.20
CA TYR A 746 8.39 -19.53 22.02
C TYR A 746 6.93 -19.16 21.70
N GLY A 747 5.96 -20.03 22.00
CA GLY A 747 4.53 -19.73 21.86
C GLY A 747 4.09 -18.60 22.77
N ARG A 748 4.58 -18.59 24.02
CA ARG A 748 4.38 -17.49 24.98
C ARG A 748 5.10 -16.22 24.57
N LEU A 749 6.29 -16.34 23.99
CA LEU A 749 7.02 -15.19 23.46
C LEU A 749 6.20 -14.50 22.36
N LEU A 750 5.67 -15.26 21.39
CA LEU A 750 4.80 -14.69 20.34
C LEU A 750 3.55 -14.02 20.93
N HIS A 751 2.87 -14.67 21.88
CA HIS A 751 1.70 -14.08 22.53
C HIS A 751 2.05 -12.75 23.21
N THR A 752 3.09 -12.73 24.03
CA THR A 752 3.46 -11.56 24.84
C THR A 752 4.05 -10.44 23.99
N TYR A 753 4.75 -10.78 22.91
CA TYR A 753 5.44 -9.80 22.06
C TYR A 753 4.52 -9.16 21.02
N LEU A 754 3.53 -9.90 20.49
CA LEU A 754 2.67 -9.42 19.41
C LEU A 754 1.29 -8.97 19.90
N ILE A 755 0.67 -9.67 20.86
CA ILE A 755 -0.74 -9.45 21.19
C ILE A 755 -0.88 -8.33 22.24
N PRO A 756 -1.67 -7.26 21.98
CA PRO A 756 -1.90 -6.19 22.95
C PRO A 756 -2.48 -6.68 24.28
N GLU A 757 -2.11 -6.05 25.40
CA GLU A 757 -2.55 -6.46 26.74
C GLU A 757 -4.08 -6.46 26.92
N ASP A 758 -4.79 -5.51 26.32
CA ASP A 758 -6.26 -5.44 26.38
C ASP A 758 -6.96 -6.55 25.57
N PHE A 759 -6.24 -7.21 24.66
CA PHE A 759 -6.73 -8.36 23.90
C PHE A 759 -6.55 -9.68 24.66
N HIS A 760 -5.70 -9.73 25.69
CA HIS A 760 -5.46 -10.95 26.47
C HIS A 760 -6.74 -11.44 27.15
N ARG A 761 -7.59 -10.52 27.64
CA ARG A 761 -8.88 -10.88 28.25
C ARG A 761 -9.88 -11.46 27.25
N LEU A 762 -9.81 -11.06 25.98
CA LEU A 762 -10.74 -11.52 24.94
C LEU A 762 -10.46 -12.94 24.48
N VAL A 763 -9.20 -13.36 24.55
CA VAL A 763 -8.79 -14.72 24.21
C VAL A 763 -8.92 -15.67 25.41
N ASP A 764 -8.87 -15.15 26.64
CA ASP A 764 -9.00 -15.97 27.86
C ASP A 764 -10.45 -16.43 28.13
N THR A 765 -11.46 -15.69 27.65
CA THR A 765 -12.87 -15.95 27.98
C THR A 765 -13.65 -16.69 26.90
N VAL A 766 -13.02 -17.13 25.80
CA VAL A 766 -13.72 -17.69 24.63
C VAL A 766 -13.41 -19.15 24.37
N ASP A 767 -14.41 -19.85 23.83
CA ASP A 767 -14.30 -21.25 23.42
C ASP A 767 -13.79 -21.42 21.99
N SER A 768 -13.87 -20.35 21.18
CA SER A 768 -13.41 -20.35 19.78
C SER A 768 -12.78 -19.01 19.40
N LEU A 769 -11.74 -19.07 18.56
CA LEU A 769 -11.00 -17.92 18.05
C LEU A 769 -10.93 -17.98 16.53
N THR A 770 -11.36 -16.91 15.87
CA THR A 770 -11.20 -16.73 14.42
C THR A 770 -10.22 -15.60 14.15
N LEU A 771 -9.13 -15.87 13.43
CA LEU A 771 -8.19 -14.84 13.01
C LEU A 771 -8.45 -14.42 11.56
N ILE A 772 -8.69 -13.13 11.35
CA ILE A 772 -8.78 -12.53 10.02
C ILE A 772 -7.39 -11.99 9.67
N LEU A 773 -6.74 -12.58 8.68
CA LEU A 773 -5.33 -12.39 8.38
C LEU A 773 -5.14 -11.84 6.97
N ASP A 774 -4.07 -11.07 6.80
CA ASP A 774 -3.49 -10.84 5.48
C ASP A 774 -2.45 -11.94 5.17
N ARG A 775 -1.92 -11.97 3.94
CA ARG A 775 -0.97 -13.00 3.52
C ARG A 775 0.31 -13.01 4.37
N SER A 776 0.76 -11.86 4.86
CA SER A 776 1.98 -11.74 5.65
C SER A 776 1.78 -12.25 7.07
N THR A 777 0.65 -11.93 7.70
CA THR A 777 0.30 -12.38 9.06
C THR A 777 -0.16 -13.84 9.07
N ALA A 778 -0.73 -14.35 7.98
CA ALA A 778 -1.05 -15.77 7.80
C ALA A 778 0.18 -16.70 7.89
N SER A 779 1.39 -16.20 7.63
CA SER A 779 2.60 -17.04 7.72
C SER A 779 3.00 -17.44 9.16
N PHE A 780 2.44 -16.80 10.19
CA PHE A 780 2.80 -17.08 11.58
C PHE A 780 2.13 -18.38 12.08
N PRO A 781 2.79 -19.16 12.96
CA PRO A 781 2.25 -20.40 13.53
C PRO A 781 1.27 -20.09 14.66
N TRP A 782 0.16 -19.42 14.34
CA TRP A 782 -0.83 -18.97 15.32
C TRP A 782 -1.42 -20.12 16.16
N GLU A 783 -1.49 -21.32 15.60
CA GLU A 783 -1.96 -22.54 16.27
C GLU A 783 -1.10 -22.87 17.50
N MET A 784 0.18 -22.49 17.47
CA MET A 784 1.16 -22.77 18.52
C MET A 784 1.33 -21.61 19.52
N VAL A 785 0.61 -20.50 19.32
CA VAL A 785 0.61 -19.38 20.28
C VAL A 785 -0.10 -19.82 21.56
N CYS A 786 0.53 -19.55 22.70
CA CYS A 786 0.04 -20.00 24.00
C CYS A 786 0.23 -18.94 25.09
N PHE A 787 -0.61 -19.00 26.11
CA PHE A 787 -0.64 -18.03 27.20
C PHE A 787 -1.09 -18.67 28.51
N LYS A 788 -0.81 -17.97 29.61
CA LYS A 788 -1.21 -18.40 30.94
C LYS A 788 -2.63 -17.90 31.22
N SER A 789 -3.60 -18.81 31.17
CA SER A 789 -5.00 -18.61 31.54
C SER A 789 -5.21 -18.88 33.04
N LEU A 790 -6.37 -18.48 33.56
CA LEU A 790 -6.85 -18.88 34.89
C LEU A 790 -6.97 -20.41 35.05
N ARG A 791 -7.14 -21.16 33.96
CA ARG A 791 -7.29 -22.62 33.95
C ARG A 791 -5.99 -23.38 33.68
N GLY A 792 -4.86 -22.70 33.50
CA GLY A 792 -3.58 -23.30 33.14
C GLY A 792 -2.97 -22.71 31.88
N MET A 793 -2.06 -23.43 31.23
CA MET A 793 -1.52 -23.00 29.94
C MET A 793 -2.55 -23.29 28.84
N ALA A 794 -3.04 -22.24 28.18
CA ALA A 794 -3.97 -22.34 27.06
C ALA A 794 -3.22 -22.11 25.74
N VAL A 795 -3.61 -22.84 24.70
CA VAL A 795 -3.02 -22.82 23.37
C VAL A 795 -4.11 -22.50 22.34
N PHE A 796 -3.84 -21.61 21.40
CA PHE A 796 -4.84 -21.17 20.42
C PHE A 796 -5.38 -22.33 19.57
N GLY A 797 -4.49 -23.19 19.05
CA GLY A 797 -4.87 -24.30 18.17
C GLY A 797 -5.76 -25.36 18.82
N THR A 798 -5.51 -25.70 20.07
CA THR A 798 -6.19 -26.81 20.78
C THR A 798 -7.30 -26.34 21.70
N ASP A 799 -7.10 -25.27 22.47
CA ASP A 799 -8.05 -24.85 23.51
C ASP A 799 -9.05 -23.83 22.99
N LEU A 800 -8.63 -22.97 22.04
CA LEU A 800 -9.49 -21.95 21.42
C LEU A 800 -10.00 -22.34 20.03
N LYS A 801 -9.90 -23.62 19.64
CA LYS A 801 -10.43 -24.15 18.36
C LYS A 801 -10.11 -23.25 17.15
N LEU A 802 -8.86 -22.78 17.06
CA LEU A 802 -8.45 -21.73 16.14
C LEU A 802 -8.79 -22.05 14.68
N THR A 803 -9.42 -21.08 14.01
CA THR A 803 -9.61 -21.01 12.55
C THR A 803 -9.12 -19.67 11.99
N ARG A 804 -8.88 -19.62 10.68
CA ARG A 804 -8.35 -18.46 9.94
C ARG A 804 -9.32 -18.04 8.83
N GLN A 805 -9.31 -16.76 8.46
CA GLN A 805 -9.99 -16.22 7.29
C GLN A 805 -9.09 -15.19 6.60
N PHE A 806 -9.11 -15.14 5.27
CA PHE A 806 -8.41 -14.10 4.53
C PHE A 806 -9.25 -12.85 4.44
N ARG A 807 -8.63 -11.70 4.74
CA ARG A 807 -9.30 -10.40 4.65
C ARG A 807 -9.81 -10.10 3.24
N THR A 808 -8.99 -10.36 2.23
CA THR A 808 -9.28 -10.17 0.79
C THR A 808 -10.54 -10.92 0.35
N MET A 809 -10.91 -11.97 1.07
CA MET A 809 -11.95 -12.92 0.73
C MET A 809 -13.28 -12.70 1.47
N LEU A 810 -13.40 -11.68 2.33
CA LEU A 810 -14.66 -11.37 3.02
C LEU A 810 -15.80 -10.93 2.08
N SER A 811 -15.53 -10.75 0.78
CA SER A 811 -16.48 -10.26 -0.24
C SER A 811 -16.60 -11.13 -1.49
N SER A 812 -15.87 -12.23 -1.61
CA SER A 812 -15.88 -12.99 -2.86
C SER A 812 -17.20 -13.72 -3.06
N ALA A 813 -17.62 -13.86 -4.32
CA ALA A 813 -18.85 -14.57 -4.65
C ALA A 813 -18.76 -16.02 -4.13
N PRO A 814 -19.66 -16.44 -3.23
CA PRO A 814 -19.62 -17.78 -2.65
C PRO A 814 -19.86 -18.83 -3.74
N GLY A 815 -19.16 -19.95 -3.63
CA GLY A 815 -19.42 -21.12 -4.45
C GLY A 815 -20.73 -21.77 -4.01
N LEU A 816 -21.39 -22.48 -4.91
CA LEU A 816 -22.57 -23.28 -4.57
C LEU A 816 -22.11 -24.61 -3.98
N ALA A 817 -21.93 -24.65 -2.66
CA ALA A 817 -21.67 -25.89 -1.94
C ALA A 817 -22.95 -26.76 -1.86
N PRO A 818 -22.81 -28.10 -1.86
CA PRO A 818 -23.95 -29.00 -1.66
C PRO A 818 -24.68 -28.75 -0.33
N PRO A 819 -26.02 -28.95 -0.28
CA PRO A 819 -26.80 -28.75 0.93
C PRO A 819 -26.34 -29.69 2.07
N LEU A 820 -26.41 -29.20 3.31
CA LEU A 820 -26.10 -30.03 4.48
C LEU A 820 -27.17 -31.13 4.62
N ASN A 821 -26.75 -32.39 4.51
CA ASN A 821 -27.62 -33.55 4.62
C ASN A 821 -26.84 -34.71 5.30
N ARG A 822 -27.32 -35.96 5.14
CA ARG A 822 -26.67 -37.18 5.66
C ARG A 822 -26.07 -38.08 4.57
N SER A 823 -25.95 -37.56 3.36
CA SER A 823 -25.42 -38.23 2.17
C SER A 823 -24.18 -37.49 1.69
N LEU A 824 -23.01 -38.14 1.77
CA LEU A 824 -21.72 -37.53 1.45
C LEU A 824 -21.08 -38.23 0.25
N LYS A 825 -20.67 -37.46 -0.73
CA LYS A 825 -19.79 -37.89 -1.82
C LYS A 825 -18.38 -37.37 -1.59
N ILE A 826 -17.43 -38.29 -1.46
CA ILE A 826 -16.05 -37.99 -1.03
C ILE A 826 -15.05 -38.46 -2.08
N LEU A 827 -14.17 -37.57 -2.51
CA LEU A 827 -13.04 -37.88 -3.38
C LEU A 827 -11.75 -37.97 -2.55
N VAL A 828 -11.03 -39.08 -2.65
CA VAL A 828 -9.72 -39.27 -2.01
C VAL A 828 -8.65 -39.43 -3.07
N ILE A 829 -7.70 -38.49 -3.12
CA ILE A 829 -6.55 -38.51 -4.03
C ILE A 829 -5.28 -38.60 -3.18
N ALA A 830 -4.46 -39.62 -3.42
CA ALA A 830 -3.23 -39.79 -2.67
C ALA A 830 -2.05 -40.21 -3.57
N ASP A 831 -0.91 -39.53 -3.41
CA ASP A 831 0.34 -39.77 -4.13
C ASP A 831 0.18 -39.90 -5.67
N PRO A 832 -0.27 -38.83 -6.36
CA PRO A 832 -0.63 -38.92 -7.77
C PRO A 832 0.55 -38.91 -8.74
N ALA A 833 1.75 -38.48 -8.31
CA ALA A 833 2.87 -38.27 -9.23
C ALA A 833 3.57 -39.59 -9.63
N PRO A 834 3.75 -39.89 -10.93
CA PRO A 834 4.36 -41.14 -11.39
C PRO A 834 5.87 -41.18 -11.19
N GLU A 835 6.55 -40.03 -11.17
CA GLU A 835 8.01 -39.96 -11.09
C GLU A 835 8.53 -40.47 -9.74
N PRO A 836 9.50 -41.42 -9.70
CA PRO A 836 9.99 -42.02 -8.46
C PRO A 836 10.44 -41.00 -7.39
N GLU A 837 11.03 -39.89 -7.81
CA GLU A 837 11.50 -38.80 -6.94
C GLU A 837 10.38 -37.94 -6.32
N LEU A 838 9.14 -38.05 -6.83
CA LEU A 838 7.96 -37.35 -6.34
C LEU A 838 6.98 -38.31 -5.63
N GLN A 839 7.30 -39.60 -5.55
CA GLN A 839 6.44 -40.58 -4.88
C GLN A 839 6.57 -40.46 -3.35
N LEU A 840 5.42 -40.41 -2.68
CA LEU A 840 5.27 -40.30 -1.23
C LEU A 840 4.53 -41.52 -0.67
N PRO A 841 5.25 -42.57 -0.22
CA PRO A 841 4.62 -43.75 0.39
C PRO A 841 3.74 -43.41 1.61
N GLY A 842 4.15 -42.43 2.42
CA GLY A 842 3.35 -41.92 3.55
C GLY A 842 2.00 -41.38 3.13
N ALA A 843 1.93 -40.63 2.02
CA ALA A 843 0.67 -40.11 1.47
C ALA A 843 -0.26 -41.24 1.01
N ARG A 844 0.27 -42.33 0.40
CA ARG A 844 -0.54 -43.52 0.07
C ARG A 844 -1.12 -44.17 1.32
N GLN A 845 -0.32 -44.25 2.38
CA GLN A 845 -0.76 -44.83 3.65
C GLN A 845 -1.87 -43.98 4.29
N GLU A 846 -1.74 -42.65 4.25
CA GLU A 846 -2.79 -41.73 4.70
C GLU A 846 -4.09 -41.92 3.92
N GLY A 847 -4.03 -41.89 2.58
CA GLY A 847 -5.22 -42.07 1.73
C GLY A 847 -5.94 -43.38 2.02
N ARG A 848 -5.20 -44.48 2.21
CA ARG A 848 -5.78 -45.80 2.54
C ARG A 848 -6.44 -45.81 3.91
N GLU A 849 -5.84 -45.19 4.91
CA GLU A 849 -6.42 -45.14 6.26
C GLU A 849 -7.66 -44.23 6.30
N VAL A 850 -7.66 -43.11 5.56
CA VAL A 850 -8.85 -42.27 5.39
C VAL A 850 -9.99 -43.08 4.76
N VAL A 851 -9.74 -43.77 3.63
CA VAL A 851 -10.74 -44.64 2.99
C VAL A 851 -11.26 -45.71 3.94
N ARG A 852 -10.39 -46.28 4.79
CA ARG A 852 -10.79 -47.25 5.82
C ARG A 852 -11.76 -46.64 6.84
N VAL A 853 -11.48 -45.44 7.36
CA VAL A 853 -12.36 -44.72 8.30
C VAL A 853 -13.70 -44.41 7.63
N LEU A 854 -13.69 -43.88 6.40
CA LEU A 854 -14.92 -43.58 5.65
C LEU A 854 -15.79 -44.83 5.47
N ASN A 855 -15.19 -45.98 5.15
CA ASN A 855 -15.91 -47.25 5.01
C ASN A 855 -16.49 -47.76 6.34
N GLN A 856 -15.84 -47.51 7.48
CA GLN A 856 -16.40 -47.86 8.79
C GLN A 856 -17.70 -47.10 9.07
N PHE A 857 -17.74 -45.80 8.80
CA PHE A 857 -18.95 -45.00 8.95
C PHE A 857 -20.03 -45.41 7.94
N LYS A 858 -19.66 -45.71 6.69
CA LYS A 858 -20.59 -46.27 5.69
C LYS A 858 -21.26 -47.56 6.16
N GLN A 859 -20.50 -48.46 6.80
CA GLN A 859 -21.01 -49.75 7.29
C GLN A 859 -21.89 -49.62 8.55
N SER A 860 -21.69 -48.59 9.37
CA SER A 860 -22.51 -48.33 10.56
C SER A 860 -23.99 -48.02 10.26
N GLY A 861 -24.31 -47.65 9.01
CA GLY A 861 -25.67 -47.38 8.55
C GLY A 861 -26.22 -46.00 8.89
N ASN A 862 -25.47 -45.16 9.62
CA ASN A 862 -25.93 -43.84 10.05
C ASN A 862 -25.82 -42.75 8.97
N LEU A 863 -24.95 -42.95 7.98
CA LEU A 863 -24.65 -42.01 6.90
C LEU A 863 -24.59 -42.75 5.55
N GLU A 864 -25.12 -42.13 4.50
CA GLU A 864 -24.91 -42.59 3.13
C GLU A 864 -23.59 -42.00 2.63
N ILE A 865 -22.59 -42.84 2.36
CA ILE A 865 -21.26 -42.36 1.90
C ILE A 865 -20.89 -43.01 0.56
N GLU A 866 -20.72 -42.19 -0.47
CA GLU A 866 -20.12 -42.55 -1.74
C GLU A 866 -18.63 -42.14 -1.72
N ILE A 867 -17.73 -43.09 -1.98
CA ILE A 867 -16.28 -42.87 -1.93
C ILE A 867 -15.74 -43.12 -3.34
N ALA A 868 -15.05 -42.13 -3.89
CA ALA A 868 -14.23 -42.28 -5.07
C ALA A 868 -12.77 -42.11 -4.65
N ASP A 869 -12.02 -43.21 -4.56
CA ASP A 869 -10.59 -43.18 -4.23
C ASP A 869 -9.72 -43.40 -5.46
N ARG A 870 -8.59 -42.68 -5.51
CA ARG A 870 -7.50 -42.84 -6.47
C ARG A 870 -6.19 -42.74 -5.69
N ILE A 871 -5.50 -43.86 -5.53
CA ILE A 871 -4.33 -43.96 -4.65
C ILE A 871 -3.13 -44.50 -5.43
N GLY A 872 -2.11 -43.67 -5.55
CA GLY A 872 -0.92 -43.94 -6.33
C GLY A 872 -1.06 -43.53 -7.79
N ALA A 873 0.09 -43.31 -8.43
CA ALA A 873 0.16 -42.71 -9.76
C ALA A 873 -0.55 -43.47 -10.89
N ILE A 874 -0.73 -44.79 -10.76
CA ILE A 874 -1.42 -45.60 -11.79
C ILE A 874 -2.92 -45.26 -11.83
N GLU A 875 -3.51 -44.98 -10.67
CA GLU A 875 -4.93 -44.67 -10.54
C GLU A 875 -5.20 -43.16 -10.71
N CYS A 876 -4.20 -42.31 -10.41
CA CYS A 876 -4.34 -40.86 -10.45
C CYS A 876 -4.06 -40.26 -11.84
N ASP A 877 -4.74 -40.74 -12.89
CA ASP A 877 -4.65 -40.07 -14.19
C ASP A 877 -5.15 -38.61 -14.08
N PRO A 878 -4.34 -37.60 -14.44
CA PRO A 878 -4.69 -36.20 -14.20
C PRO A 878 -5.93 -35.74 -14.97
N VAL A 879 -6.16 -36.30 -16.17
CA VAL A 879 -7.30 -35.95 -17.01
C VAL A 879 -8.57 -36.59 -16.46
N GLU A 880 -8.51 -37.85 -16.02
CA GLU A 880 -9.63 -38.51 -15.35
C GLU A 880 -10.01 -37.83 -14.03
N ILE A 881 -9.02 -37.44 -13.22
CA ILE A 881 -9.25 -36.72 -11.97
C ILE A 881 -9.89 -35.36 -12.24
N LEU A 882 -9.39 -34.60 -13.21
CA LEU A 882 -10.00 -33.33 -13.60
C LEU A 882 -11.45 -33.54 -14.09
N ALA A 883 -11.68 -34.59 -14.89
CA ALA A 883 -13.02 -34.93 -15.35
C ALA A 883 -13.96 -35.31 -14.20
N LEU A 884 -13.48 -36.09 -13.21
CA LEU A 884 -14.26 -36.43 -12.02
C LEU A 884 -14.64 -35.16 -11.25
N ILE A 885 -13.67 -34.31 -10.95
CA ILE A 885 -13.90 -33.08 -10.17
C ILE A 885 -14.87 -32.12 -10.88
N LEU A 886 -14.78 -31.99 -12.21
CA LEU A 886 -15.62 -31.06 -12.97
C LEU A 886 -17.02 -31.58 -13.29
N ASN A 887 -17.21 -32.90 -13.36
CA ASN A 887 -18.49 -33.50 -13.76
C ASN A 887 -19.32 -34.03 -12.59
N GLU A 888 -18.69 -34.34 -11.44
CA GLU A 888 -19.35 -34.87 -10.25
C GLU A 888 -19.47 -33.80 -9.15
N GLU A 889 -20.43 -33.97 -8.24
CA GLU A 889 -20.61 -33.11 -7.06
C GLU A 889 -20.01 -33.77 -5.81
N PHE A 890 -18.77 -33.40 -5.45
CA PHE A 890 -18.15 -33.88 -4.22
C PHE A 890 -18.43 -32.91 -3.06
N ASP A 891 -18.80 -33.46 -1.90
CA ASP A 891 -18.92 -32.73 -0.64
C ASP A 891 -17.54 -32.47 -0.01
N ILE A 892 -16.65 -33.45 -0.15
CA ILE A 892 -15.31 -33.46 0.46
C ILE A 892 -14.28 -33.91 -0.58
N VAL A 893 -13.18 -33.16 -0.68
CA VAL A 893 -11.99 -33.60 -1.42
C VAL A 893 -10.82 -33.73 -0.44
N HIS A 894 -10.31 -34.95 -0.30
CA HIS A 894 -9.09 -35.24 0.44
C HIS A 894 -7.93 -35.42 -0.52
N PHE A 895 -6.85 -34.67 -0.30
CA PHE A 895 -5.62 -34.73 -1.08
C PHE A 895 -4.42 -34.98 -0.17
N ALA A 896 -3.60 -35.98 -0.50
CA ALA A 896 -2.32 -36.22 0.13
C ALA A 896 -1.24 -36.34 -0.96
N GLY A 897 -0.27 -35.43 -0.98
CA GLY A 897 0.70 -35.40 -2.07
C GLY A 897 1.56 -34.13 -2.08
N HIS A 898 2.07 -33.75 -3.25
CA HIS A 898 2.86 -32.54 -3.39
C HIS A 898 2.02 -31.33 -3.79
N GLY A 899 2.34 -30.16 -3.24
CA GLY A 899 1.76 -28.88 -3.60
C GLY A 899 2.79 -27.93 -4.19
N ILE A 900 2.34 -27.02 -5.03
CA ILE A 900 3.13 -25.89 -5.52
C ILE A 900 2.31 -24.60 -5.45
N PHE A 901 2.99 -23.51 -5.08
CA PHE A 901 2.42 -22.18 -5.14
C PHE A 901 3.31 -21.27 -5.97
N ASN A 902 2.67 -20.51 -6.86
CA ASN A 902 3.32 -19.55 -7.73
C ASN A 902 2.97 -18.13 -7.27
N GLU A 903 3.94 -17.45 -6.66
CA GLU A 903 3.74 -16.09 -6.11
C GLU A 903 3.43 -15.04 -7.19
N LYS A 904 3.99 -15.21 -8.40
CA LYS A 904 3.77 -14.29 -9.52
C LYS A 904 2.42 -14.49 -10.20
N ASP A 905 1.89 -15.70 -10.12
CA ASP A 905 0.59 -16.07 -10.67
C ASP A 905 -0.12 -17.09 -9.76
N PRO A 906 -0.80 -16.62 -8.69
CA PRO A 906 -1.46 -17.49 -7.72
C PRO A 906 -2.45 -18.47 -8.35
N SER A 907 -3.02 -18.13 -9.50
CA SER A 907 -4.00 -18.96 -10.22
C SER A 907 -3.41 -20.25 -10.78
N HIS A 908 -2.08 -20.34 -10.90
CA HIS A 908 -1.34 -21.56 -11.29
C HIS A 908 -0.82 -22.35 -10.07
N SER A 909 -1.26 -22.01 -8.86
CA SER A 909 -0.97 -22.78 -7.65
C SER A 909 -1.91 -23.99 -7.55
N GLY A 910 -1.37 -25.13 -7.18
CA GLY A 910 -2.09 -26.39 -7.31
C GLY A 910 -1.41 -27.61 -6.73
N TRP A 911 -2.03 -28.75 -7.00
CA TRP A 911 -1.51 -30.07 -6.66
C TRP A 911 -0.66 -30.61 -7.80
N ILE A 912 0.48 -31.21 -7.46
CA ILE A 912 1.41 -31.77 -8.44
C ILE A 912 0.97 -33.19 -8.77
N PHE A 913 0.69 -33.44 -10.05
CA PHE A 913 0.38 -34.75 -10.62
C PHE A 913 1.54 -35.30 -11.48
N GLY A 914 2.58 -34.50 -11.71
CA GLY A 914 3.83 -34.89 -12.37
C GLY A 914 4.71 -33.66 -12.62
N LYS A 915 5.93 -33.85 -13.15
CA LYS A 915 6.93 -32.78 -13.33
C LYS A 915 6.42 -31.54 -14.08
N ASN A 916 5.57 -31.75 -15.08
CA ASN A 916 4.96 -30.70 -15.90
C ASN A 916 3.42 -30.72 -15.82
N CYS A 917 2.85 -31.38 -14.80
CA CYS A 917 1.42 -31.53 -14.65
C CYS A 917 0.99 -31.04 -13.26
N ILE A 918 0.41 -29.85 -13.22
CA ILE A 918 -0.14 -29.24 -12.02
C ILE A 918 -1.64 -29.12 -12.22
N LEU A 919 -2.41 -29.59 -11.25
CA LEU A 919 -3.84 -29.36 -11.18
C LEU A 919 -4.07 -28.13 -10.29
N SER A 920 -4.19 -26.96 -10.90
CA SER A 920 -4.31 -25.68 -10.22
C SER A 920 -5.73 -25.44 -9.69
N ALA A 921 -5.85 -24.59 -8.67
CA ALA A 921 -7.15 -24.10 -8.20
C ALA A 921 -8.01 -23.55 -9.35
N ARG A 922 -7.36 -23.01 -10.41
CA ARG A 922 -8.04 -22.51 -11.60
C ARG A 922 -8.70 -23.61 -12.42
N GLU A 923 -8.05 -24.76 -12.56
CA GLU A 923 -8.55 -25.91 -13.31
C GLU A 923 -9.58 -26.70 -12.49
N ILE A 924 -9.31 -26.94 -11.20
CA ILE A 924 -10.13 -27.75 -10.30
C ILE A 924 -11.54 -27.18 -10.14
N PHE A 925 -11.70 -25.85 -10.05
CA PHE A 925 -13.00 -25.22 -9.78
C PHE A 925 -13.38 -24.17 -10.83
N ARG A 926 -13.38 -24.55 -12.12
CA ARG A 926 -14.06 -23.78 -13.18
C ARG A 926 -15.59 -23.85 -13.06
N ALA A 927 -16.11 -24.86 -12.38
CA ALA A 927 -17.53 -25.02 -12.09
C ALA A 927 -17.96 -24.12 -10.91
N ARG A 928 -19.22 -23.65 -10.91
CA ARG A 928 -19.79 -22.90 -9.76
C ARG A 928 -20.06 -23.79 -8.54
N ARG A 929 -19.95 -25.10 -8.68
CA ARG A 929 -20.15 -26.09 -7.61
C ARG A 929 -18.79 -26.43 -7.02
N VAL A 930 -18.68 -26.33 -5.69
CA VAL A 930 -17.43 -26.51 -4.94
C VAL A 930 -17.68 -27.42 -3.74
N PRO A 931 -16.68 -28.19 -3.28
CA PRO A 931 -16.82 -28.98 -2.07
C PRO A 931 -16.95 -28.09 -0.83
N ARG A 932 -17.60 -28.63 0.20
CA ARG A 932 -17.73 -27.99 1.51
C ARG A 932 -16.39 -27.95 2.25
N LEU A 933 -15.57 -28.97 2.03
CA LEU A 933 -14.25 -29.12 2.62
C LEU A 933 -13.24 -29.64 1.61
N VAL A 934 -12.12 -28.93 1.50
CA VAL A 934 -10.88 -29.47 0.94
C VAL A 934 -9.92 -29.74 2.09
N PHE A 935 -9.53 -31.00 2.28
CA PHE A 935 -8.49 -31.40 3.22
C PHE A 935 -7.25 -31.77 2.40
N ALA A 936 -6.17 -31.02 2.52
CA ALA A 936 -4.98 -31.17 1.68
C ALA A 936 -3.69 -31.24 2.50
N ASN A 937 -3.16 -32.45 2.68
CA ASN A 937 -1.78 -32.69 3.12
C ASN A 937 -0.84 -32.55 1.92
N ALA A 938 -0.64 -31.30 1.49
CA ALA A 938 0.20 -30.96 0.35
C ALA A 938 1.61 -30.57 0.82
N CYS A 939 2.57 -31.47 0.68
CA CYS A 939 3.98 -31.20 0.96
C CYS A 939 4.59 -30.31 -0.15
N PHE A 940 5.04 -29.11 0.20
CA PHE A 940 5.71 -28.22 -0.75
C PHE A 940 7.13 -28.73 -1.05
N SER A 941 7.33 -29.23 -2.27
CA SER A 941 8.57 -29.91 -2.66
C SER A 941 9.62 -28.93 -3.19
N ALA A 942 10.84 -29.01 -2.65
CA ALA A 942 12.02 -28.31 -3.17
C ALA A 942 12.53 -28.91 -4.51
N VAL A 943 11.96 -30.02 -4.99
CA VAL A 943 12.49 -30.80 -6.13
C VAL A 943 12.16 -30.18 -7.50
N VAL A 944 11.20 -29.25 -7.58
CA VAL A 944 10.78 -28.64 -8.86
C VAL A 944 11.53 -27.34 -9.19
N ARG A 945 12.33 -26.80 -8.26
CA ARG A 945 13.26 -25.69 -8.53
C ARG A 945 14.70 -26.19 -8.42
N GLU A 946 15.48 -26.03 -9.50
CA GLU A 946 16.93 -26.17 -9.41
C GLU A 946 17.48 -25.06 -8.48
N GLY A 947 17.62 -25.37 -7.19
CA GLY A 947 18.30 -24.52 -6.21
C GLY A 947 17.68 -24.52 -4.80
N LYS A 948 18.45 -25.07 -3.84
CA LYS A 948 18.30 -25.05 -2.36
C LYS A 948 16.95 -25.49 -1.76
N ALA A 949 17.05 -26.26 -0.67
CA ALA A 949 15.90 -26.63 0.16
C ALA A 949 15.08 -25.39 0.57
N THR A 950 13.77 -25.47 0.42
CA THR A 950 12.83 -24.40 0.79
C THR A 950 12.98 -24.07 2.27
N ALA A 951 13.29 -22.82 2.60
CA ALA A 951 13.27 -22.36 3.98
C ALA A 951 11.84 -22.47 4.52
N ALA A 952 11.67 -22.69 5.82
CA ALA A 952 10.33 -22.80 6.44
C ALA A 952 9.48 -21.54 6.24
N GLU A 953 10.09 -20.38 5.95
CA GLU A 953 9.39 -19.17 5.49
C GLU A 953 8.67 -19.35 4.14
N ASP A 954 9.31 -20.00 3.17
CA ASP A 954 8.79 -20.15 1.81
C ASP A 954 7.58 -21.09 1.80
N SER A 955 7.62 -22.19 2.56
CA SER A 955 6.48 -23.14 2.65
C SER A 955 5.21 -22.53 3.26
N LYS A 956 5.34 -21.57 4.19
CA LYS A 956 4.18 -20.90 4.82
C LYS A 956 3.43 -20.01 3.85
N GLN A 957 4.18 -19.20 3.09
CA GLN A 957 3.60 -18.31 2.09
C GLN A 957 2.92 -19.12 0.98
N GLN A 958 3.46 -20.31 0.69
CA GLN A 958 2.89 -21.23 -0.28
C GLN A 958 1.54 -21.82 0.17
N LEU A 959 1.38 -22.24 1.43
CA LEU A 959 0.06 -22.67 1.94
C LEU A 959 -0.95 -21.53 1.95
N ALA A 960 -0.58 -20.38 2.51
CA ALA A 960 -1.50 -19.25 2.61
C ALA A 960 -1.99 -18.82 1.21
N GLY A 961 -1.08 -18.78 0.23
CA GLY A 961 -1.44 -18.46 -1.14
C GLY A 961 -2.24 -19.56 -1.86
N LEU A 962 -1.98 -20.85 -1.58
CA LEU A 962 -2.79 -21.95 -2.12
C LEU A 962 -4.21 -21.92 -1.53
N ALA A 963 -4.35 -21.75 -0.22
CA ALA A 963 -5.65 -21.61 0.43
C ALA A 963 -6.41 -20.40 -0.12
N GLU A 964 -5.75 -19.24 -0.27
CA GLU A 964 -6.36 -18.03 -0.86
C GLU A 964 -6.90 -18.31 -2.27
N ALA A 965 -6.13 -18.99 -3.14
CA ALA A 965 -6.57 -19.35 -4.49
C ALA A 965 -7.79 -20.29 -4.52
N PHE A 966 -7.92 -21.19 -3.54
CA PHE A 966 -9.08 -22.07 -3.39
C PHE A 966 -10.30 -21.28 -2.86
N PHE A 967 -10.08 -20.37 -1.91
CA PHE A 967 -11.11 -19.48 -1.39
C PHE A 967 -11.65 -18.52 -2.45
N GLU A 968 -10.81 -17.97 -3.33
CA GLU A 968 -11.21 -17.15 -4.50
C GLU A 968 -12.24 -17.85 -5.40
N ARG A 969 -12.32 -19.18 -5.34
CA ARG A 969 -13.29 -19.99 -6.09
C ARG A 969 -14.55 -20.35 -5.30
N GLY A 970 -14.63 -19.90 -4.05
CA GLY A 970 -15.83 -19.99 -3.23
C GLY A 970 -15.89 -21.21 -2.32
N ILE A 971 -14.78 -21.93 -2.11
CA ILE A 971 -14.71 -23.01 -1.12
C ILE A 971 -14.92 -22.44 0.29
N GLU A 972 -15.75 -23.12 1.08
CA GLU A 972 -16.09 -22.67 2.44
C GLU A 972 -15.02 -23.02 3.48
N ASN A 973 -14.37 -24.19 3.35
CA ASN A 973 -13.38 -24.69 4.29
C ASN A 973 -12.19 -25.35 3.58
N TYR A 974 -10.98 -24.96 3.97
CA TYR A 974 -9.74 -25.56 3.53
C TYR A 974 -8.87 -25.90 4.76
N ILE A 975 -8.42 -27.14 4.85
CA ILE A 975 -7.45 -27.59 5.85
C ILE A 975 -6.18 -27.99 5.11
N GLY A 976 -5.03 -27.47 5.53
CA GLY A 976 -3.75 -27.92 4.98
C GLY A 976 -2.58 -27.68 5.92
N THR A 977 -1.40 -28.12 5.50
CA THR A 977 -0.18 -28.10 6.32
C THR A 977 0.74 -26.94 5.95
N GLY A 978 1.10 -26.10 6.94
CA GLY A 978 1.89 -24.88 6.74
C GLY A 978 3.38 -25.14 6.55
N TRP A 979 3.84 -26.34 6.89
CA TRP A 979 5.22 -26.82 6.75
C TRP A 979 5.21 -28.36 6.64
N PRO A 980 6.35 -29.00 6.27
CA PRO A 980 6.43 -30.45 6.16
C PRO A 980 6.04 -31.17 7.45
N VAL A 981 5.21 -32.21 7.32
CA VAL A 981 4.70 -33.02 8.43
C VAL A 981 5.27 -34.43 8.37
N GLU A 982 5.34 -35.10 9.52
CA GLU A 982 5.77 -36.49 9.61
C GLU A 982 4.62 -37.45 9.25
N ASP A 983 4.93 -38.53 8.53
CA ASP A 983 3.93 -39.47 8.00
C ASP A 983 3.00 -40.06 9.06
N SER A 984 3.55 -40.58 10.16
CA SER A 984 2.76 -41.26 11.20
C SER A 984 1.79 -40.31 11.93
N PRO A 985 2.24 -39.13 12.43
CA PRO A 985 1.33 -38.12 12.96
C PRO A 985 0.30 -37.63 11.93
N ALA A 986 0.66 -37.50 10.65
CA ALA A 986 -0.26 -37.04 9.61
C ALA A 986 -1.42 -38.01 9.39
N VAL A 987 -1.13 -39.31 9.28
CA VAL A 987 -2.14 -40.38 9.20
C VAL A 987 -3.07 -40.35 10.41
N LYS A 988 -2.48 -40.23 11.62
CA LYS A 988 -3.24 -40.20 12.87
C LYS A 988 -4.15 -38.98 12.96
N PHE A 989 -3.65 -37.80 12.57
CA PHE A 989 -4.42 -36.56 12.53
C PHE A 989 -5.62 -36.67 11.59
N ALA A 990 -5.41 -37.09 10.34
CA ALA A 990 -6.49 -37.22 9.35
C ALA A 990 -7.56 -38.22 9.82
N THR A 991 -7.12 -39.34 10.42
CA THR A 991 -8.01 -40.37 10.97
C THR A 991 -8.93 -39.81 12.06
N VAL A 992 -8.34 -39.15 13.08
CA VAL A 992 -9.12 -38.60 14.20
C VAL A 992 -10.02 -37.46 13.74
N PHE A 993 -9.52 -36.60 12.85
CA PHE A 993 -10.32 -35.52 12.29
C PHE A 993 -11.59 -36.04 11.61
N TYR A 994 -11.49 -37.05 10.73
CA TYR A 994 -12.66 -37.60 10.06
C TYR A 994 -13.58 -38.36 11.00
N GLN A 995 -13.06 -39.03 12.03
CA GLN A 995 -13.89 -39.70 13.05
C GLN A 995 -14.80 -38.70 13.78
N GLU A 996 -14.25 -37.58 14.24
CA GLU A 996 -15.01 -36.54 14.93
C GLU A 996 -15.98 -35.82 13.99
N ALA A 997 -15.51 -35.43 12.79
CA ALA A 997 -16.32 -34.66 11.85
C ALA A 997 -17.52 -35.47 11.30
N LEU A 998 -17.35 -36.78 11.09
CA LEU A 998 -18.42 -37.69 10.66
C LEU A 998 -19.28 -38.19 11.82
N ALA A 999 -18.82 -38.09 13.07
CA ALA A 999 -19.69 -38.21 14.25
C ALA A 999 -20.64 -37.01 14.41
N GLY A 1000 -20.45 -35.97 13.58
CA GLY A 1000 -21.33 -34.81 13.51
C GLY A 1000 -20.85 -33.65 14.35
N GLU A 1001 -19.60 -33.65 14.83
CA GLU A 1001 -18.99 -32.51 15.51
C GLU A 1001 -18.67 -31.34 14.57
N THR A 1002 -18.34 -30.18 15.14
CA THR A 1002 -17.90 -29.04 14.33
C THR A 1002 -16.50 -29.28 13.79
N LEU A 1003 -16.13 -28.60 12.70
CA LEU A 1003 -14.75 -28.64 12.19
C LEU A 1003 -13.76 -28.14 13.25
N GLY A 1004 -14.10 -27.11 14.01
CA GLY A 1004 -13.27 -26.59 15.11
C GLY A 1004 -13.03 -27.61 16.23
N ASP A 1005 -14.08 -28.33 16.65
CA ASP A 1005 -13.97 -29.41 17.64
C ASP A 1005 -13.11 -30.55 17.11
N SER A 1006 -13.39 -31.00 15.88
CA SER A 1006 -12.67 -32.08 15.21
C SER A 1006 -11.17 -31.77 15.07
N LEU A 1007 -10.83 -30.54 14.68
CA LEU A 1007 -9.44 -30.06 14.60
C LEU A 1007 -8.77 -29.98 15.98
N SER A 1008 -9.47 -29.45 16.99
CA SER A 1008 -8.95 -29.39 18.36
C SER A 1008 -8.59 -30.79 18.87
N THR A 1009 -9.50 -31.76 18.70
CA THR A 1009 -9.29 -33.15 19.13
C THR A 1009 -8.13 -33.78 18.37
N ALA A 1010 -8.08 -33.63 17.04
CA ALA A 1010 -6.99 -34.17 16.23
C ALA A 1010 -5.62 -33.56 16.60
N ARG A 1011 -5.54 -32.23 16.85
CA ARG A 1011 -4.30 -31.57 17.30
C ARG A 1011 -3.85 -32.07 18.68
N LYS A 1012 -4.79 -32.28 19.62
CA LYS A 1012 -4.49 -32.80 20.96
C LYS A 1012 -3.90 -34.21 20.93
N GLU A 1013 -4.42 -35.06 20.04
CA GLU A 1013 -3.96 -36.45 19.92
C GLU A 1013 -2.51 -36.56 19.43
N ILE A 1014 -2.06 -35.64 18.58
CA ILE A 1014 -0.69 -35.62 18.06
C ILE A 1014 0.18 -34.52 18.66
N LEU A 1015 -0.24 -33.95 19.80
CA LEU A 1015 0.42 -32.80 20.44
C LEU A 1015 1.86 -33.09 20.84
N ASP A 1016 2.14 -34.34 21.27
CA ASP A 1016 3.46 -34.79 21.71
C ASP A 1016 4.35 -35.26 20.54
N ASN A 1017 3.84 -35.25 19.30
CA ASN A 1017 4.54 -35.71 18.10
C ASN A 1017 5.27 -34.57 17.36
N GLY A 1018 6.08 -33.81 18.10
CA GLY A 1018 6.86 -32.70 17.56
C GLY A 1018 6.01 -31.52 17.12
N PRO A 1019 6.40 -30.76 16.07
CA PRO A 1019 5.70 -29.56 15.63
C PRO A 1019 4.52 -29.84 14.67
N THR A 1020 4.25 -31.11 14.32
CA THR A 1020 3.27 -31.49 13.29
C THR A 1020 1.85 -31.02 13.62
N TRP A 1021 1.44 -31.05 14.89
CA TRP A 1021 0.11 -30.60 15.30
C TRP A 1021 -0.16 -29.12 14.99
N GLY A 1022 0.87 -28.28 15.08
CA GLY A 1022 0.79 -26.85 14.77
C GLY A 1022 0.77 -26.56 13.26
N ALA A 1023 1.18 -27.53 12.44
CA ALA A 1023 1.25 -27.37 10.99
C ALA A 1023 -0.14 -27.33 10.35
N TYR A 1024 -1.12 -28.00 10.95
CA TYR A 1024 -2.48 -28.07 10.44
C TYR A 1024 -3.23 -26.77 10.64
N GLN A 1025 -3.41 -26.02 9.56
CA GLN A 1025 -4.09 -24.73 9.52
C GLN A 1025 -5.44 -24.90 8.84
N HIS A 1026 -6.48 -24.36 9.49
CA HIS A 1026 -7.84 -24.34 8.94
C HIS A 1026 -8.19 -22.91 8.53
N TYR A 1027 -8.54 -22.74 7.27
CA TYR A 1027 -9.12 -21.54 6.73
C TYR A 1027 -10.61 -21.82 6.49
N GLY A 1028 -11.52 -21.04 7.08
CA GLY A 1028 -12.96 -21.22 6.90
C GLY A 1028 -13.81 -20.84 8.11
N GLN A 1029 -14.78 -21.69 8.45
CA GLN A 1029 -15.74 -21.45 9.53
C GLN A 1029 -15.57 -22.48 10.66
N VAL A 1030 -15.26 -22.02 11.87
CA VAL A 1030 -15.03 -22.89 13.03
C VAL A 1030 -16.21 -23.82 13.34
N ASN A 1031 -17.44 -23.32 13.18
CA ASN A 1031 -18.67 -24.06 13.48
C ASN A 1031 -19.23 -24.84 12.30
N ALA A 1032 -18.56 -24.85 11.14
CA ALA A 1032 -19.00 -25.66 10.02
C ALA A 1032 -19.10 -27.13 10.43
N ARG A 1033 -20.06 -27.84 9.83
CA ARG A 1033 -20.23 -29.28 9.98
C ARG A 1033 -20.21 -29.91 8.60
N LEU A 1034 -19.86 -31.19 8.54
CA LEU A 1034 -19.93 -31.98 7.31
C LEU A 1034 -21.30 -32.64 7.14
N ILE A 1035 -21.98 -32.97 8.25
CA ILE A 1035 -23.28 -33.65 8.24
C ILE A 1035 -24.35 -32.90 9.03
N ALA A 1036 -25.61 -33.09 8.63
CA ALA A 1036 -26.77 -32.56 9.36
C ALA A 1036 -26.95 -33.32 10.70
N ARG A 1037 -27.25 -32.58 11.78
CA ARG A 1037 -27.69 -33.17 13.06
C ARG A 1037 -29.12 -33.72 12.90
N GLU A 1038 -29.41 -34.81 13.61
CA GLU A 1038 -30.77 -35.37 13.73
C GLU A 1038 -31.75 -34.41 14.40
#